data_AF-A0AAD7BJB5-F1
#
_entry.id   AF-A0AAD7BJB5-F1
#
_cell.length_a   1.000
_cell.length_b   1.000
_cell.length_c   1.000
_cell.angle_alpha   90.00
_cell.angle_beta   90.00
_cell.angle_gamma   90.00
#
_symmetry.space_group_name_H-M   'P 1'
#
loop_
_entity.id
_entity.type
_entity.pdbx_description
1 polymer ?
#
loop_
_entity_poly.entity_id
_entity_poly.type
_entity_poly.pdbx_seq_one_letter_code
_entity_poly.pdbx_strand_id
1 'polypeptide(L)'
;MVRNLPDEIIHEILSPALDVPEQEFSTTLAHTSYVRPIESTSAILLVSKSWLRVATPLLYNVVILRSRGQVQALELALHSSPELGKFIKKLRIEGGYTVALEKILAKADLTDICLTLEVKKGENAKGICRGLSLINPVRVILAYYPSFISKSVRNMLDALTECMPKWTNLTGFTMCHDPSIRALVMHNDILAEALKSAPNLRTVILPGLESTPFFGDQIPKYLLALATIPSLQEIRSQTRARRALRPEWIQTLRKSPRLAALIDLTLLDAVPKKTFLYPLQLAADPALEDNIWDRILSFVYTTNDHRPPISAWYHGVASHDFEDYDFYLNSETDFNDWMNRPPKCVRPLLVCKRFLRLGTPYMYRRPVTHTPEKLPSLLRKLAETPLLGQHVRQLCLREYVHKNMADTSRLLSHLPQLRSLTGSLGDRLSLPWKLFDELSVRCGETLDTFEGLGVDQPEDSKPVDPIIFSRLDKMRFLAWSSDVVFATTSEELQFNDMFPTLEELTIDRADASFYMVLSQMELPSLRCVIFAAEEDSDASDSHVFFKKHGGKLEKLIVSDAALDADIVNCCPSIQVLSIVSQRAQIRSPVETFKQCDNHPLLERIVFRTMSGSVQTDENGDKHPDKFISTFDRTPFPALREIEHPVFKWNLPEAEMAKHAYVKWAEKFQKEGVDLVQSPGANTMELHHVEIQPSTSPSCHHLVHTAVTRSHTAHLRPGEPQTTVLNATLALRTSSQISRSLPMLMPACTLSASAAADHCTSQAYHVPPAGCLPSPGPRFYITLAVKTFPRSRPTPFIQRPSASAAAAPIALPVGPW
;
A
#
# COMPACT_ATOMS: atom_id res chain seq x y z
N MET A 1 -37.55 -13.33 -11.16
CA MET A 1 -36.55 -14.04 -11.99
C MET A 1 -35.66 -15.00 -11.20
N VAL A 2 -35.16 -14.68 -10.00
CA VAL A 2 -34.18 -15.52 -9.27
C VAL A 2 -34.71 -16.88 -8.77
N ARG A 3 -36.04 -17.08 -8.66
CA ARG A 3 -36.63 -18.30 -8.05
C ARG A 3 -36.44 -19.60 -8.84
N ASN A 4 -36.00 -19.54 -10.10
CA ASN A 4 -35.91 -20.71 -10.99
C ASN A 4 -34.49 -21.01 -11.48
N LEU A 5 -33.45 -20.47 -10.84
CA LEU A 5 -32.09 -20.85 -11.19
C LEU A 5 -31.82 -22.29 -10.71
N PRO A 6 -31.26 -23.17 -11.55
CA PRO A 6 -30.74 -24.46 -11.13
C PRO A 6 -29.65 -24.29 -10.07
N ASP A 7 -29.51 -25.29 -9.18
CA ASP A 7 -28.56 -25.24 -8.07
C ASP A 7 -27.10 -25.10 -8.57
N GLU A 8 -26.78 -25.63 -9.75
CA GLU A 8 -25.46 -25.52 -10.38
C GLU A 8 -25.13 -24.07 -10.75
N ILE A 9 -26.12 -23.33 -11.25
CA ILE A 9 -25.94 -21.91 -11.60
C ILE A 9 -25.81 -21.08 -10.33
N ILE A 10 -26.62 -21.38 -9.30
CA ILE A 10 -26.47 -20.74 -7.98
C ILE A 10 -25.08 -21.03 -7.42
N HIS A 11 -24.59 -22.26 -7.54
CA HIS A 11 -23.26 -22.66 -7.06
C HIS A 11 -22.15 -21.87 -7.77
N GLU A 12 -22.17 -21.77 -9.10
CA GLU A 12 -21.20 -20.98 -9.87
C GLU A 12 -21.24 -19.50 -9.52
N ILE A 13 -22.42 -18.94 -9.25
CA ILE A 13 -22.56 -17.54 -8.81
C ILE A 13 -21.99 -17.34 -7.41
N LEU A 14 -22.24 -18.27 -6.49
CA LEU A 14 -21.89 -18.13 -5.09
C LEU A 14 -20.44 -18.52 -4.76
N SER A 15 -19.85 -19.43 -5.54
CA SER A 15 -18.51 -19.95 -5.26
C SER A 15 -17.46 -18.84 -5.17
N PRO A 16 -17.36 -17.88 -6.10
CA PRO A 16 -16.35 -16.80 -5.98
C PRO A 16 -16.54 -15.89 -4.76
N ALA A 17 -17.76 -15.81 -4.21
CA ALA A 17 -18.09 -14.96 -3.07
C ALA A 17 -17.92 -15.66 -1.71
N LEU A 18 -18.00 -17.00 -1.68
CA LEU A 18 -17.94 -17.81 -0.46
C LEU A 18 -16.68 -18.67 -0.38
N ASP A 19 -16.04 -18.96 -1.51
CA ASP A 19 -14.80 -19.74 -1.54
C ASP A 19 -13.63 -18.90 -1.05
N VAL A 20 -12.72 -19.58 -0.36
CA VAL A 20 -11.54 -18.97 0.22
C VAL A 20 -10.33 -19.46 -0.58
N PRO A 21 -9.65 -18.57 -1.33
CA PRO A 21 -8.48 -18.96 -2.12
C PRO A 21 -7.43 -19.67 -1.26
N GLU A 22 -6.84 -20.71 -1.81
CA GLU A 22 -5.84 -21.54 -1.10
C GLU A 22 -4.66 -20.72 -0.57
N GLN A 23 -4.22 -19.71 -1.35
CA GLN A 23 -3.17 -18.79 -0.91
C GLN A 23 -3.60 -18.02 0.32
N GLU A 24 -4.85 -17.55 0.37
CA GLU A 24 -5.33 -16.79 1.52
C GLU A 24 -5.56 -17.71 2.72
N PHE A 25 -6.03 -18.95 2.53
CA PHE A 25 -6.25 -19.91 3.63
C PHE A 25 -4.93 -20.21 4.34
N SER A 26 -3.87 -20.40 3.57
CA SER A 26 -2.52 -20.71 4.06
C SER A 26 -1.73 -19.47 4.52
N THR A 27 -2.08 -18.27 4.07
CA THR A 27 -1.31 -17.04 4.40
C THR A 27 -1.70 -16.44 5.74
N THR A 28 -0.71 -16.24 6.61
CA THR A 28 -0.88 -15.62 7.93
C THR A 28 -0.30 -14.23 8.04
N LEU A 29 0.03 -13.60 6.91
CA LEU A 29 0.39 -12.18 6.89
C LEU A 29 -0.79 -11.38 7.44
N ALA A 30 -0.53 -10.56 8.46
CA ALA A 30 -1.50 -9.63 9.04
C ALA A 30 -2.15 -8.71 7.99
N HIS A 31 -1.52 -8.59 6.82
CA HIS A 31 -1.91 -7.77 5.67
C HIS A 31 -2.80 -8.49 4.65
N THR A 32 -3.03 -9.80 4.74
CA THR A 32 -4.06 -10.40 3.89
C THR A 32 -5.41 -9.96 4.39
N SER A 33 -5.86 -8.85 3.83
CA SER A 33 -7.24 -8.43 3.69
C SER A 33 -8.05 -9.59 3.14
N TYR A 34 -8.44 -10.52 4.01
CA TYR A 34 -9.80 -11.03 3.91
C TYR A 34 -10.68 -9.82 4.11
N VAL A 35 -10.83 -9.14 2.97
CA VAL A 35 -11.88 -8.25 2.54
C VAL A 35 -12.89 -8.23 3.64
N ARG A 36 -12.97 -7.13 4.38
CA ARG A 36 -14.21 -6.81 5.10
C ARG A 36 -15.26 -6.90 4.00
N PRO A 37 -16.03 -8.00 3.87
CA PRO A 37 -17.18 -7.85 3.03
C PRO A 37 -17.97 -6.76 3.77
N ILE A 38 -18.40 -5.73 3.05
CA ILE A 38 -19.13 -4.60 3.65
C ILE A 38 -20.32 -5.14 4.46
N GLU A 39 -20.74 -6.38 4.18
CA GLU A 39 -21.77 -7.15 4.87
C GLU A 39 -21.28 -8.55 5.30
N SER A 40 -21.93 -9.17 6.28
CA SER A 40 -21.64 -10.54 6.68
C SER A 40 -21.90 -11.53 5.54
N THR A 41 -20.99 -12.47 5.27
CA THR A 41 -21.23 -13.55 4.28
C THR A 41 -22.46 -14.41 4.61
N SER A 42 -22.91 -14.41 5.87
CA SER A 42 -24.16 -15.05 6.29
C SER A 42 -25.42 -14.39 5.69
N ALA A 43 -25.37 -13.13 5.25
CA ALA A 43 -26.49 -12.45 4.61
C ALA A 43 -26.90 -13.12 3.29
N ILE A 44 -25.95 -13.75 2.59
CA ILE A 44 -26.19 -14.53 1.37
C ILE A 44 -27.15 -15.70 1.64
N LEU A 45 -27.12 -16.27 2.85
CA LEU A 45 -27.99 -17.37 3.24
C LEU A 45 -29.46 -16.96 3.38
N LEU A 46 -29.73 -15.67 3.58
CA LEU A 46 -31.07 -15.14 3.85
C LEU A 46 -31.86 -14.80 2.58
N VAL A 47 -31.24 -14.92 1.40
CA VAL A 47 -31.86 -14.55 0.11
C VAL A 47 -33.03 -15.47 -0.25
N SER A 48 -32.84 -16.79 -0.20
CA SER A 48 -33.87 -17.79 -0.52
C SER A 48 -33.52 -19.17 0.03
N LYS A 49 -34.49 -20.10 0.07
CA LYS A 49 -34.24 -21.50 0.49
C LYS A 49 -33.25 -22.24 -0.42
N SER A 50 -33.28 -21.98 -1.73
CA SER A 50 -32.32 -22.58 -2.68
C SER A 50 -30.91 -22.03 -2.44
N TRP A 51 -30.79 -20.72 -2.21
CA TRP A 51 -29.51 -20.11 -1.86
C TRP A 51 -28.99 -20.66 -0.53
N LEU A 52 -29.82 -20.74 0.51
CA LEU A 52 -29.43 -21.37 1.78
C LEU A 52 -28.90 -22.79 1.56
N ARG A 53 -29.62 -23.62 0.79
CA ARG A 53 -29.22 -25.01 0.51
C ARG A 53 -27.87 -25.10 -0.21
N VAL A 54 -27.65 -24.29 -1.25
CA VAL A 54 -26.42 -24.33 -2.07
C VAL A 54 -25.25 -23.64 -1.38
N ALA A 55 -25.50 -22.53 -0.69
CA ALA A 55 -24.49 -21.71 -0.02
C ALA A 55 -23.98 -22.34 1.28
N THR A 56 -24.81 -23.09 2.02
CA THR A 56 -24.39 -23.70 3.30
C THR A 56 -23.13 -24.56 3.16
N PRO A 57 -23.03 -25.53 2.25
CA PRO A 57 -21.81 -26.31 2.10
C PRO A 57 -20.61 -25.45 1.67
N LEU A 58 -20.81 -24.44 0.82
CA LEU A 58 -19.75 -23.53 0.40
C LEU A 58 -19.22 -22.69 1.57
N LEU A 59 -20.12 -22.11 2.37
CA LEU A 59 -19.77 -21.28 3.52
C LEU A 59 -19.02 -22.06 4.61
N TYR A 60 -19.42 -23.32 4.86
CA TYR A 60 -18.78 -24.16 5.86
C TYR A 60 -17.54 -24.90 5.32
N ASN A 61 -17.30 -24.91 4.00
CA ASN A 61 -16.16 -25.60 3.38
C ASN A 61 -14.82 -25.16 3.97
N VAL A 62 -14.65 -23.85 4.18
CA VAL A 62 -13.46 -23.25 4.76
C VAL A 62 -13.85 -22.38 5.95
N VAL A 63 -13.44 -22.80 7.15
CA VAL A 63 -13.72 -22.09 8.40
C VAL A 63 -12.43 -21.47 8.95
N ILE A 64 -12.49 -20.18 9.31
CA ILE A 64 -11.36 -19.47 9.93
C ILE A 64 -11.82 -18.94 11.30
N LEU A 65 -11.14 -19.40 12.37
CA LEU A 65 -11.45 -19.06 13.76
C LEU A 65 -10.38 -18.10 14.32
N ARG A 66 -10.75 -16.84 14.52
CA ARG A 66 -9.90 -15.74 15.01
C ARG A 66 -10.33 -15.15 16.34
N SER A 67 -11.41 -15.64 16.92
CA SER A 67 -11.89 -15.15 18.22
C SER A 67 -12.63 -16.23 18.99
N ARG A 68 -12.65 -16.08 20.33
CA ARG A 68 -13.41 -16.98 21.22
C ARG A 68 -14.90 -17.00 20.86
N GLY A 69 -15.48 -15.86 20.49
CA GLY A 69 -16.88 -15.76 20.08
C GLY A 69 -17.18 -16.60 18.83
N GLN A 70 -16.30 -16.58 17.83
CA GLN A 70 -16.43 -17.43 16.64
C GLN A 70 -16.36 -18.92 16.98
N VAL A 71 -15.43 -19.31 17.87
CA VAL A 71 -15.32 -20.71 18.33
C VAL A 71 -16.60 -21.16 19.04
N GLN A 72 -17.14 -20.34 19.96
CA GLN A 72 -18.38 -20.67 20.67
C GLN A 72 -19.59 -20.74 19.74
N ALA A 73 -19.71 -19.78 18.82
CA ALA A 73 -20.79 -19.76 17.83
C ALA A 73 -20.76 -21.02 16.95
N LEU A 74 -19.57 -21.43 16.48
CA LEU A 74 -19.43 -22.64 15.70
C LEU A 74 -19.71 -23.90 16.52
N GLU A 75 -19.23 -23.99 17.76
CA GLU A 75 -19.54 -25.11 18.67
C GLU A 75 -21.07 -25.26 18.84
N LEU A 76 -21.78 -24.15 19.09
CA LEU A 76 -23.24 -24.15 19.24
C LEU A 76 -23.96 -24.54 17.96
N ALA A 77 -23.49 -24.05 16.80
CA ALA A 77 -24.03 -24.43 15.50
C ALA A 77 -23.86 -25.94 15.25
N LEU A 78 -22.66 -26.48 15.48
CA LEU A 78 -22.39 -27.92 15.35
C LEU A 78 -23.06 -28.77 16.43
N HIS A 79 -23.40 -28.19 17.58
CA HIS A 79 -24.21 -28.84 18.60
C HIS A 79 -25.65 -28.99 18.15
N SER A 80 -26.23 -27.93 17.59
CA SER A 80 -27.62 -27.92 17.11
C SER A 80 -27.80 -28.71 15.82
N SER A 81 -26.81 -28.66 14.94
CA SER A 81 -26.81 -29.28 13.60
C SER A 81 -25.48 -29.98 13.32
N PRO A 82 -25.28 -31.22 13.84
CA PRO A 82 -24.04 -31.97 13.66
C PRO A 82 -23.67 -32.24 12.19
N GLU A 83 -24.65 -32.28 11.29
CA GLU A 83 -24.48 -32.46 9.85
C GLU A 83 -23.62 -31.36 9.20
N LEU A 84 -23.62 -30.15 9.76
CA LEU A 84 -22.78 -29.05 9.27
C LEU A 84 -21.28 -29.37 9.39
N GLY A 85 -20.89 -30.20 10.36
CA GLY A 85 -19.51 -30.63 10.54
C GLY A 85 -18.96 -31.40 9.34
N LYS A 86 -19.84 -32.08 8.59
CA LYS A 86 -19.45 -32.83 7.37
C LYS A 86 -19.04 -31.91 6.21
N PHE A 87 -19.51 -30.65 6.22
CA PHE A 87 -19.13 -29.66 5.21
C PHE A 87 -17.80 -28.99 5.53
N ILE A 88 -17.32 -29.03 6.78
CA ILE A 88 -16.05 -28.41 7.17
C ILE A 88 -14.89 -29.26 6.67
N LYS A 89 -14.28 -28.86 5.55
CA LYS A 89 -13.11 -29.53 4.96
C LYS A 89 -11.81 -28.87 5.38
N LYS A 90 -11.78 -27.55 5.44
CA LYS A 90 -10.61 -26.77 5.83
C LYS A 90 -10.90 -25.97 7.08
N LEU A 91 -10.04 -26.10 8.09
CA LEU A 91 -10.17 -25.35 9.34
C LEU A 91 -8.86 -24.63 9.65
N ARG A 92 -8.93 -23.31 9.79
CA ARG A 92 -7.84 -22.47 10.28
C ARG A 92 -8.13 -21.96 11.68
N ILE A 93 -7.17 -22.12 12.57
CA ILE A 93 -7.28 -21.72 13.97
C ILE A 93 -6.17 -20.71 14.27
N GLU A 94 -6.58 -19.48 14.54
CA GLU A 94 -5.71 -18.34 14.87
C GLU A 94 -5.71 -18.06 16.37
N GLY A 95 -5.12 -18.93 17.21
CA GLY A 95 -5.03 -18.73 18.67
C GLY A 95 -5.25 -19.99 19.51
N GLY A 96 -5.08 -19.89 20.84
CA GLY A 96 -5.20 -20.99 21.80
C GLY A 96 -6.58 -21.09 22.45
N TYR A 97 -7.63 -21.21 21.65
CA TYR A 97 -9.02 -21.16 22.15
C TYR A 97 -9.41 -22.40 22.99
N THR A 98 -10.53 -22.23 23.72
CA THR A 98 -11.03 -23.07 24.82
C THR A 98 -11.31 -24.55 24.48
N VAL A 99 -11.80 -25.32 25.48
CA VAL A 99 -12.32 -26.69 25.35
C VAL A 99 -13.34 -26.87 24.20
N ALA A 100 -14.00 -25.80 23.76
CA ALA A 100 -14.87 -25.80 22.59
C ALA A 100 -14.21 -26.35 21.31
N LEU A 101 -12.90 -26.10 21.10
CA LEU A 101 -12.19 -26.59 19.92
C LEU A 101 -12.15 -28.11 19.85
N GLU A 102 -12.05 -28.80 20.99
CA GLU A 102 -12.09 -30.27 21.04
C GLU A 102 -13.39 -30.82 20.46
N LYS A 103 -14.52 -30.18 20.80
CA LYS A 103 -15.85 -30.57 20.34
C LYS A 103 -16.08 -30.25 18.87
N ILE A 104 -15.51 -29.15 18.38
CA ILE A 104 -15.55 -28.78 16.95
C ILE A 104 -14.74 -29.82 16.15
N LEU A 105 -13.51 -30.11 16.58
CA LEU A 105 -12.63 -31.07 15.91
C LEU A 105 -13.23 -32.49 15.91
N ALA A 106 -13.93 -32.88 16.97
CA ALA A 106 -14.63 -34.18 17.04
C ALA A 106 -15.78 -34.32 16.02
N LYS A 107 -16.31 -33.22 15.46
CA LYS A 107 -17.47 -33.21 14.56
C LYS A 107 -17.11 -32.84 13.12
N ALA A 108 -15.95 -32.24 12.89
CA ALA A 108 -15.52 -31.75 11.59
C ALA A 108 -14.88 -32.86 10.75
N ASP A 109 -15.20 -32.92 9.46
CA ASP A 109 -14.62 -33.87 8.50
C ASP A 109 -13.44 -33.24 7.75
N LEU A 110 -12.37 -32.95 8.50
CA LEU A 110 -11.26 -32.14 8.04
C LEU A 110 -10.32 -32.87 7.08
N THR A 111 -10.11 -32.27 5.91
CA THR A 111 -8.99 -32.59 5.01
C THR A 111 -7.78 -31.75 5.32
N ASP A 112 -7.97 -30.49 5.72
CA ASP A 112 -6.90 -29.52 5.92
C ASP A 112 -7.04 -28.80 7.26
N ILE A 113 -5.96 -28.77 8.02
CA ILE A 113 -5.89 -27.98 9.25
C ILE A 113 -4.74 -26.97 9.18
N CYS A 114 -5.06 -25.70 9.42
CA CYS A 114 -4.10 -24.62 9.52
C CYS A 114 -4.03 -24.11 10.96
N LEU A 115 -2.86 -24.17 11.58
CA LEU A 115 -2.64 -23.79 12.97
C LEU A 115 -1.66 -22.64 13.03
N THR A 116 -2.08 -21.53 13.63
CA THR A 116 -1.13 -20.49 14.02
C THR A 116 -0.56 -20.82 15.39
N LEU A 117 0.76 -20.78 15.55
CA LEU A 117 1.40 -20.94 16.85
C LEU A 117 1.44 -19.63 17.67
N GLU A 118 0.56 -18.69 17.36
CA GLU A 118 0.40 -17.45 18.11
C GLU A 118 -0.62 -17.64 19.23
N VAL A 119 -0.21 -18.32 20.31
CA VAL A 119 -1.05 -18.50 21.49
C VAL A 119 -0.79 -17.38 22.48
N LYS A 120 -1.80 -16.54 22.72
CA LYS A 120 -1.68 -15.36 23.58
C LYS A 120 -1.57 -15.73 25.06
N LYS A 121 -0.99 -14.84 25.86
CA LYS A 121 -0.87 -15.05 27.31
C LYS A 121 -2.27 -15.13 27.94
N GLY A 122 -2.56 -16.27 28.60
CA GLY A 122 -3.86 -16.53 29.23
C GLY A 122 -4.81 -17.40 28.40
N GLU A 123 -4.49 -17.63 27.13
CA GLU A 123 -5.17 -18.63 26.31
C GLU A 123 -4.72 -20.05 26.67
N ASN A 124 -5.60 -21.02 26.46
CA ASN A 124 -5.41 -22.40 26.90
C ASN A 124 -5.51 -23.36 25.72
N ALA A 125 -4.35 -23.85 25.28
CA ALA A 125 -4.26 -24.80 24.18
C ALA A 125 -4.76 -26.23 24.50
N LYS A 126 -5.22 -26.55 25.71
CA LYS A 126 -5.65 -27.92 26.06
C LYS A 126 -6.76 -28.45 25.16
N GLY A 127 -7.72 -27.59 24.77
CA GLY A 127 -8.82 -28.00 23.88
C GLY A 127 -8.30 -28.45 22.52
N ILE A 128 -7.41 -27.67 21.92
CA ILE A 128 -6.80 -28.03 20.64
C ILE A 128 -5.90 -29.27 20.77
N CYS A 129 -5.06 -29.36 21.79
CA CYS A 129 -4.19 -30.53 22.02
C CYS A 129 -4.99 -31.84 22.10
N ARG A 130 -6.13 -31.85 22.80
CA ARG A 130 -7.00 -33.04 22.87
C ARG A 130 -7.71 -33.30 21.55
N GLY A 131 -8.25 -32.26 20.92
CA GLY A 131 -8.98 -32.38 19.66
C GLY A 131 -8.13 -32.86 18.48
N LEU A 132 -6.83 -32.56 18.45
CA LEU A 132 -5.92 -33.04 17.40
C LEU A 132 -5.86 -34.57 17.30
N SER A 133 -6.08 -35.27 18.42
CA SER A 133 -6.11 -36.74 18.44
C SER A 133 -7.40 -37.34 17.84
N LEU A 134 -8.42 -36.52 17.62
CA LEU A 134 -9.73 -36.92 17.12
C LEU A 134 -9.87 -36.78 15.59
N ILE A 135 -8.87 -36.19 14.93
CA ILE A 135 -8.88 -35.92 13.48
C ILE A 135 -7.82 -36.76 12.76
N ASN A 136 -7.94 -36.86 11.44
CA ASN A 136 -6.97 -37.52 10.58
C ASN A 136 -6.82 -36.73 9.25
N PRO A 137 -6.19 -35.54 9.31
CA PRO A 137 -6.15 -34.62 8.18
C PRO A 137 -5.25 -35.14 7.04
N VAL A 138 -5.56 -34.72 5.82
CA VAL A 138 -4.74 -34.95 4.63
C VAL A 138 -3.53 -34.01 4.61
N ARG A 139 -3.74 -32.77 5.06
CA ARG A 139 -2.70 -31.74 5.10
C ARG A 139 -2.72 -30.93 6.39
N VAL A 140 -1.52 -30.66 6.90
CA VAL A 140 -1.30 -29.79 8.05
C VAL A 140 -0.50 -28.57 7.61
N ILE A 141 -0.98 -27.39 7.96
CA ILE A 141 -0.33 -26.10 7.71
C ILE A 141 0.01 -25.48 9.06
N LEU A 142 1.28 -25.25 9.35
CA LEU A 142 1.73 -24.56 10.54
C LEU A 142 2.20 -23.16 10.19
N ALA A 143 1.51 -22.16 10.70
CA ALA A 143 1.94 -20.78 10.61
C ALA A 143 2.66 -20.36 11.87
N TYR A 144 3.93 -19.96 11.73
CA TYR A 144 4.82 -19.70 12.85
C TYR A 144 5.15 -18.20 12.96
N TYR A 145 4.70 -17.57 14.06
CA TYR A 145 4.98 -16.17 14.38
C TYR A 145 5.65 -15.86 15.74
N PRO A 146 5.92 -16.80 16.66
CA PRO A 146 6.44 -16.39 17.95
C PRO A 146 7.93 -16.05 17.90
N SER A 147 8.25 -14.82 18.34
CA SER A 147 9.61 -14.46 18.79
C SER A 147 10.04 -15.28 20.01
N PHE A 148 9.08 -15.83 20.78
CA PHE A 148 9.32 -16.69 21.96
C PHE A 148 8.29 -17.82 22.08
N ILE A 149 8.76 -19.03 22.40
CA ILE A 149 7.89 -20.20 22.55
C ILE A 149 7.29 -20.24 23.94
N SER A 150 6.00 -19.98 24.03
CA SER A 150 5.25 -20.12 25.28
C SER A 150 5.03 -21.60 25.63
N LYS A 151 4.73 -21.89 26.91
CA LYS A 151 4.35 -23.24 27.35
C LYS A 151 3.17 -23.79 26.55
N SER A 152 2.21 -22.94 26.17
CA SER A 152 1.07 -23.34 25.35
C SER A 152 1.47 -23.76 23.94
N VAL A 153 2.39 -23.02 23.31
CA VAL A 153 2.95 -23.39 22.00
C VAL A 153 3.71 -24.71 22.08
N ARG A 154 4.51 -24.90 23.13
CA ARG A 154 5.20 -26.18 23.37
C ARG A 154 4.21 -27.35 23.50
N ASN A 155 3.16 -27.19 24.31
CA ASN A 155 2.13 -28.23 24.46
C ASN A 155 1.42 -28.54 23.13
N MET A 156 1.22 -27.53 22.26
CA MET A 156 0.65 -27.77 20.92
C MET A 156 1.62 -28.54 20.03
N LEU A 157 2.90 -28.20 20.04
CA LEU A 157 3.94 -28.92 19.30
C LEU A 157 4.06 -30.36 19.79
N ASP A 158 4.06 -30.59 21.11
CA ASP A 158 4.09 -31.93 21.69
C ASP A 158 2.85 -32.74 21.26
N ALA A 159 1.65 -32.16 21.33
CA ALA A 159 0.42 -32.81 20.88
C ALA A 159 0.44 -33.13 19.38
N LEU A 160 0.98 -32.22 18.54
CA LEU A 160 1.17 -32.48 17.12
C LEU A 160 2.12 -33.66 16.91
N THR A 161 3.25 -33.68 17.60
CA THR A 161 4.24 -34.76 17.54
C THR A 161 3.66 -36.11 17.95
N GLU A 162 2.78 -36.13 18.96
CA GLU A 162 2.09 -37.36 19.39
C GLU A 162 1.01 -37.83 18.40
N CYS A 163 0.39 -36.92 17.64
CA CYS A 163 -0.71 -37.23 16.73
C CYS A 163 -0.24 -37.61 15.31
N MET A 164 0.83 -37.00 14.80
CA MET A 164 1.35 -37.25 13.45
C MET A 164 1.57 -38.74 13.11
N PRO A 165 2.11 -39.59 14.00
CA PRO A 165 2.27 -41.02 13.72
C PRO A 165 0.93 -41.76 13.52
N LYS A 166 -0.16 -41.23 14.11
CA LYS A 166 -1.51 -41.82 14.06
C LYS A 166 -2.29 -41.33 12.84
N TRP A 167 -1.88 -40.24 12.21
CA TRP A 167 -2.57 -39.66 11.06
C TRP A 167 -2.21 -40.40 9.77
N THR A 168 -2.97 -41.46 9.50
CA THR A 168 -2.78 -42.29 8.30
C THR A 168 -3.11 -41.55 7.00
N ASN A 169 -3.87 -40.45 7.03
CA ASN A 169 -4.19 -39.68 5.83
C ASN A 169 -3.18 -38.56 5.55
N LEU A 170 -2.26 -38.26 6.46
CA LEU A 170 -1.35 -37.12 6.31
C LEU A 170 -0.40 -37.35 5.14
N THR A 171 -0.62 -36.62 4.05
CA THR A 171 0.22 -36.64 2.84
C THR A 171 0.98 -35.34 2.64
N GLY A 172 0.48 -34.23 3.20
CA GLY A 172 1.07 -32.90 3.04
C GLY A 172 1.36 -32.22 4.36
N PHE A 173 2.55 -31.65 4.48
CA PHE A 173 2.89 -30.73 5.57
C PHE A 173 3.37 -29.41 4.97
N THR A 174 2.90 -28.29 5.49
CA THR A 174 3.30 -26.96 5.06
C THR A 174 3.64 -26.14 6.28
N MET A 175 4.76 -25.42 6.23
CA MET A 175 5.12 -24.44 7.22
C MET A 175 5.11 -23.07 6.55
N CYS A 176 4.38 -22.13 7.14
CA CYS A 176 4.19 -20.78 6.60
C CYS A 176 4.98 -19.75 7.40
N HIS A 177 5.71 -18.87 6.69
CA HIS A 177 6.43 -17.65 7.14
C HIS A 177 7.89 -17.79 7.62
N ASP A 178 8.72 -16.77 7.34
CA ASP A 178 10.12 -16.53 7.79
C ASP A 178 10.35 -15.00 7.96
N PRO A 179 11.03 -14.51 9.03
CA PRO A 179 12.44 -14.06 8.84
C PRO A 179 13.37 -14.29 10.06
N SER A 180 12.90 -14.82 11.19
CA SER A 180 13.76 -15.10 12.35
C SER A 180 14.14 -16.58 12.38
N ILE A 181 14.96 -16.96 11.40
CA ILE A 181 15.55 -18.29 11.17
C ILE A 181 15.99 -19.00 12.46
N ARG A 182 16.45 -18.26 13.47
CA ARG A 182 16.96 -18.82 14.73
C ARG A 182 15.92 -19.61 15.54
N ALA A 183 14.66 -19.17 15.62
CA ALA A 183 13.65 -19.87 16.42
C ALA A 183 13.16 -21.15 15.74
N LEU A 184 13.19 -21.18 14.40
CA LEU A 184 12.77 -22.36 13.61
C LEU A 184 13.74 -23.54 13.77
N VAL A 185 15.05 -23.32 13.81
CA VAL A 185 16.05 -24.39 13.79
C VAL A 185 15.88 -25.38 14.94
N MET A 186 15.63 -24.87 16.16
CA MET A 186 15.60 -25.73 17.34
C MET A 186 14.35 -26.62 17.40
N HIS A 187 13.27 -26.21 16.74
CA HIS A 187 11.98 -26.92 16.80
C HIS A 187 11.68 -27.71 15.54
N ASN A 188 12.32 -27.37 14.42
CA ASN A 188 12.27 -28.18 13.21
C ASN A 188 12.83 -29.58 13.44
N ASP A 189 13.79 -29.77 14.35
CA ASP A 189 14.32 -31.11 14.65
C ASP A 189 13.22 -31.98 15.31
N ILE A 190 12.47 -31.43 16.27
CA ILE A 190 11.36 -32.15 16.93
C ILE A 190 10.25 -32.48 15.93
N LEU A 191 9.86 -31.49 15.11
CA LEU A 191 8.83 -31.68 14.09
C LEU A 191 9.30 -32.64 12.98
N ALA A 192 10.56 -32.60 12.57
CA ALA A 192 11.09 -33.50 11.55
C ALA A 192 11.10 -34.96 12.04
N GLU A 193 11.47 -35.21 13.30
CA GLU A 193 11.37 -36.56 13.89
C GLU A 193 9.92 -37.04 14.02
N ALA A 194 8.98 -36.13 14.33
CA ALA A 194 7.55 -36.45 14.31
C ALA A 194 7.06 -36.81 12.90
N LEU A 195 7.41 -35.99 11.91
CA LEU A 195 7.04 -36.19 10.50
C LEU A 195 7.64 -37.48 9.94
N LYS A 196 8.81 -37.91 10.42
CA LYS A 196 9.40 -39.20 10.06
C LYS A 196 8.57 -40.39 10.49
N SER A 197 7.75 -40.22 11.52
CA SER A 197 6.83 -41.24 12.00
C SER A 197 5.49 -41.23 11.25
N ALA A 198 5.24 -40.25 10.38
CA ALA A 198 4.02 -40.19 9.58
C ALA A 198 4.15 -41.12 8.34
N PRO A 199 3.37 -42.21 8.25
CA PRO A 199 3.63 -43.28 7.28
C PRO A 199 3.43 -42.84 5.81
N ASN A 200 2.51 -41.91 5.57
CA ASN A 200 2.05 -41.54 4.23
C ASN A 200 2.46 -40.13 3.79
N LEU A 201 3.39 -39.49 4.50
CA LEU A 201 3.83 -38.13 4.19
C LEU A 201 4.59 -38.11 2.85
N ARG A 202 4.08 -37.34 1.88
CA ARG A 202 4.64 -37.24 0.51
C ARG A 202 5.25 -35.88 0.22
N THR A 203 4.64 -34.81 0.71
CA THR A 203 5.05 -33.44 0.37
C THR A 203 5.27 -32.62 1.63
N VAL A 204 6.42 -31.96 1.70
CA VAL A 204 6.75 -30.99 2.75
C VAL A 204 7.04 -29.65 2.10
N ILE A 205 6.32 -28.60 2.48
CA ILE A 205 6.54 -27.23 2.00
C ILE A 205 7.13 -26.41 3.13
N LEU A 206 8.31 -25.82 2.92
CA LEU A 206 9.05 -25.06 3.92
C LEU A 206 9.22 -23.60 3.45
N PRO A 207 9.17 -22.60 4.34
CA PRO A 207 9.48 -21.23 3.98
C PRO A 207 11.00 -21.06 3.87
N GLY A 208 11.44 -20.21 2.94
CA GLY A 208 12.78 -19.62 2.97
C GLY A 208 13.95 -20.59 2.84
N LEU A 209 13.83 -21.70 2.11
CA LEU A 209 14.98 -22.60 1.86
C LEU A 209 16.19 -21.84 1.28
N GLU A 210 15.92 -20.81 0.49
CA GLU A 210 16.89 -19.89 -0.12
C GLU A 210 17.33 -18.74 0.80
N SER A 211 16.54 -18.42 1.81
CA SER A 211 16.74 -17.29 2.73
C SER A 211 17.58 -17.67 3.94
N THR A 212 18.31 -18.80 3.91
CA THR A 212 19.17 -19.24 5.02
C THR A 212 20.65 -18.88 4.85
N PRO A 213 21.07 -17.59 4.78
CA PRO A 213 22.49 -17.24 4.71
C PRO A 213 23.23 -17.51 6.04
N PHE A 214 22.54 -17.94 7.09
CA PHE A 214 23.09 -18.09 8.44
C PHE A 214 23.66 -19.47 8.78
N PHE A 215 23.46 -20.52 7.98
CA PHE A 215 23.93 -21.87 8.34
C PHE A 215 25.34 -22.23 7.86
N GLY A 216 26.04 -21.31 7.20
CA GLY A 216 27.32 -21.63 6.56
C GLY A 216 27.20 -22.86 5.64
N ASP A 217 28.23 -23.69 5.60
CA ASP A 217 28.32 -24.85 4.71
C ASP A 217 27.57 -26.10 5.21
N GLN A 218 26.74 -26.00 6.25
CA GLN A 218 26.06 -27.15 6.86
C GLN A 218 24.58 -27.25 6.48
N ILE A 219 24.15 -28.45 6.08
CA ILE A 219 22.72 -28.77 5.90
C ILE A 219 22.05 -28.78 7.28
N PRO A 220 20.95 -28.05 7.48
CA PRO A 220 20.18 -28.13 8.71
C PRO A 220 19.76 -29.57 9.04
N LYS A 221 19.89 -29.97 10.32
CA LYS A 221 19.62 -31.34 10.79
C LYS A 221 18.20 -31.81 10.44
N TYR A 222 17.20 -30.95 10.59
CA TYR A 222 15.83 -31.27 10.21
C TYR A 222 15.67 -31.64 8.73
N LEU A 223 16.41 -31.03 7.79
CA LEU A 223 16.35 -31.42 6.37
C LEU A 223 16.94 -32.81 6.15
N LEU A 224 18.01 -33.15 6.87
CA LEU A 224 18.58 -34.49 6.85
C LEU A 224 17.61 -35.51 7.43
N ALA A 225 16.92 -35.18 8.53
CA ALA A 225 15.90 -36.03 9.13
C ALA A 225 14.72 -36.25 8.15
N LEU A 226 14.23 -35.21 7.49
CA LEU A 226 13.20 -35.32 6.45
C LEU A 226 13.64 -36.20 5.27
N ALA A 227 14.92 -36.15 4.88
CA ALA A 227 15.44 -37.00 3.82
C ALA A 227 15.43 -38.51 4.18
N THR A 228 15.36 -38.85 5.47
CA THR A 228 15.26 -40.25 5.92
C THR A 228 13.86 -40.84 5.80
N ILE A 229 12.85 -40.03 5.49
CA ILE A 229 11.46 -40.46 5.37
C ILE A 229 11.28 -41.23 4.05
N PRO A 230 10.95 -42.53 4.08
CA PRO A 230 10.88 -43.34 2.86
C PRO A 230 9.74 -42.93 1.91
N SER A 231 8.59 -42.51 2.48
CA SER A 231 7.40 -42.11 1.73
C SER A 231 7.48 -40.69 1.17
N LEU A 232 8.44 -39.88 1.62
CA LEU A 232 8.59 -38.50 1.18
C LEU A 232 9.02 -38.48 -0.28
N GLN A 233 8.28 -37.71 -1.09
CA GLN A 233 8.49 -37.58 -2.53
C GLN A 233 9.08 -36.21 -2.86
N GLU A 234 8.71 -35.18 -2.11
CA GLU A 234 9.06 -33.81 -2.47
C GLU A 234 9.17 -32.87 -1.26
N ILE A 235 10.18 -31.99 -1.31
CA ILE A 235 10.36 -30.84 -0.42
C ILE A 235 10.31 -29.57 -1.29
N ARG A 236 9.29 -28.72 -1.09
CA ARG A 236 9.12 -27.46 -1.83
C ARG A 236 9.48 -26.25 -0.97
N SER A 237 10.00 -25.20 -1.60
CA SER A 237 10.07 -23.86 -0.98
C SER A 237 8.73 -23.14 -1.17
N GLN A 238 8.21 -22.51 -0.12
CA GLN A 238 6.99 -21.68 -0.20
C GLN A 238 7.29 -20.35 -0.91
N THR A 239 8.49 -19.80 -0.71
CA THR A 239 8.87 -18.52 -1.29
C THR A 239 9.19 -18.72 -2.77
N ARG A 240 8.47 -18.00 -3.63
CA ARG A 240 8.83 -17.85 -5.05
C ARG A 240 10.05 -16.94 -5.26
N ALA A 241 10.85 -16.74 -4.22
CA ALA A 241 12.00 -15.85 -4.28
C ALA A 241 12.98 -16.42 -5.31
N ARG A 242 13.04 -15.78 -6.48
CA ARG A 242 13.98 -16.06 -7.58
C ARG A 242 15.44 -15.73 -7.20
N ARG A 243 15.82 -15.83 -5.93
CA ARG A 243 17.23 -15.84 -5.57
C ARG A 243 17.72 -17.24 -5.89
N ALA A 244 18.58 -17.32 -6.91
CA ALA A 244 19.28 -18.56 -7.20
C ALA A 244 19.88 -19.08 -5.88
N LEU A 245 19.70 -20.37 -5.61
CA LEU A 245 20.40 -21.00 -4.49
C LEU A 245 21.89 -20.71 -4.63
N ARG A 246 22.52 -20.33 -3.52
CA ARG A 246 23.96 -20.08 -3.51
C ARG A 246 24.70 -21.33 -4.01
N PRO A 247 25.72 -21.20 -4.89
CA PRO A 247 26.46 -22.34 -5.41
C PRO A 247 27.00 -23.27 -4.32
N GLU A 248 27.41 -22.71 -3.18
CA GLU A 248 27.88 -23.42 -2.01
C GLU A 248 26.80 -24.33 -1.42
N TRP A 249 25.55 -23.87 -1.38
CA TRP A 249 24.42 -24.66 -0.90
C TRP A 249 24.10 -25.82 -1.85
N ILE A 250 24.20 -25.60 -3.16
CA ILE A 250 24.07 -26.66 -4.18
C ILE A 250 25.17 -27.71 -3.98
N GLN A 251 26.42 -27.30 -3.75
CA GLN A 251 27.53 -28.23 -3.46
C GLN A 251 27.28 -29.03 -2.18
N THR A 252 26.74 -28.37 -1.15
CA THR A 252 26.40 -29.04 0.10
C THR A 252 25.24 -30.02 -0.09
N LEU A 253 24.19 -29.66 -0.82
CA LEU A 253 23.09 -30.58 -1.17
C LEU A 253 23.58 -31.82 -1.91
N ARG A 254 24.58 -31.69 -2.80
CA ARG A 254 25.17 -32.84 -3.52
C ARG A 254 25.79 -33.88 -2.58
N LYS A 255 26.18 -33.49 -1.36
CA LYS A 255 26.67 -34.44 -0.33
C LYS A 255 25.54 -35.33 0.21
N SER A 256 24.27 -34.99 -0.02
CA SER A 256 23.09 -35.79 0.34
C SER A 256 22.23 -36.07 -0.90
N PRO A 257 22.53 -37.14 -1.68
CA PRO A 257 21.84 -37.43 -2.93
C PRO A 257 20.33 -37.57 -2.79
N ARG A 258 19.88 -38.16 -1.67
CA ARG A 258 18.45 -38.29 -1.37
C ARG A 258 17.78 -36.94 -1.15
N LEU A 259 18.39 -36.05 -0.36
CA LEU A 259 17.84 -34.72 -0.13
C LEU A 259 17.83 -33.91 -1.43
N ALA A 260 18.89 -33.98 -2.23
CA ALA A 260 18.96 -33.34 -3.54
C ALA A 260 17.86 -33.84 -4.51
N ALA A 261 17.48 -35.12 -4.43
CA ALA A 261 16.39 -35.68 -5.23
C ALA A 261 14.99 -35.28 -4.72
N LEU A 262 14.86 -34.96 -3.43
CA LEU A 262 13.60 -34.53 -2.82
C LEU A 262 13.32 -33.05 -3.04
N ILE A 263 14.36 -32.21 -3.06
CA ILE A 263 14.20 -30.78 -3.31
C ILE A 263 14.05 -30.58 -4.81
N ASP A 264 12.85 -30.16 -5.23
CA ASP A 264 12.61 -29.82 -6.63
C ASP A 264 13.30 -28.49 -6.96
N LEU A 265 14.54 -28.60 -7.47
CA LEU A 265 15.33 -27.46 -7.95
C LEU A 265 14.78 -26.91 -9.27
N THR A 266 13.94 -27.64 -10.00
CA THR A 266 13.41 -27.21 -11.31
C THR A 266 12.29 -26.17 -11.17
N LEU A 267 11.61 -26.14 -10.02
CA LEU A 267 10.64 -25.09 -9.68
C LEU A 267 11.26 -23.71 -9.49
N LEU A 268 12.60 -23.60 -9.35
CA LEU A 268 13.31 -22.32 -9.36
C LEU A 268 13.36 -21.70 -10.76
N ASP A 269 13.37 -22.53 -11.81
CA ASP A 269 13.49 -22.11 -13.21
C ASP A 269 12.14 -22.09 -13.95
N ALA A 270 11.16 -22.88 -13.49
CA ALA A 270 9.85 -22.98 -14.12
C ALA A 270 8.96 -21.77 -13.79
N VAL A 271 9.01 -20.74 -14.63
CA VAL A 271 7.90 -19.78 -14.74
C VAL A 271 6.66 -20.60 -15.10
N PRO A 272 5.56 -20.56 -14.31
CA PRO A 272 4.35 -21.25 -14.71
C PRO A 272 3.95 -20.72 -16.08
N LYS A 273 4.03 -21.56 -17.10
CA LYS A 273 3.30 -21.35 -18.35
C LYS A 273 1.83 -21.48 -17.96
N LYS A 274 1.25 -20.42 -17.39
CA LYS A 274 -0.18 -20.22 -17.49
C LYS A 274 -0.43 -20.16 -18.98
N THR A 275 -0.88 -21.27 -19.54
CA THR A 275 -1.62 -21.28 -20.79
C THR A 275 -2.83 -20.40 -20.51
N PHE A 276 -2.65 -19.10 -20.70
CA PHE A 276 -3.76 -18.23 -20.97
C PHE A 276 -4.42 -18.88 -22.18
N LEU A 277 -5.60 -19.47 -21.95
CA LEU A 277 -6.54 -19.69 -23.01
C LEU A 277 -6.80 -18.30 -23.57
N TYR A 278 -6.13 -17.97 -24.67
CA TYR A 278 -6.56 -16.88 -25.53
C TYR A 278 -8.05 -17.16 -25.76
N PRO A 279 -8.95 -16.22 -25.42
CA PRO A 279 -10.29 -16.29 -25.95
C PRO A 279 -10.11 -16.39 -27.47
N LEU A 280 -10.51 -17.53 -28.04
CA LEU A 280 -10.55 -17.76 -29.47
C LEU A 280 -11.11 -16.50 -30.14
N GLN A 281 -10.34 -15.88 -31.06
CA GLN A 281 -10.76 -14.90 -32.07
C GLN A 281 -12.21 -14.41 -31.88
N LEU A 282 -12.44 -13.56 -30.87
CA LEU A 282 -13.79 -13.20 -30.44
C LEU A 282 -14.44 -12.20 -31.40
N ALA A 283 -13.71 -11.64 -32.38
CA ALA A 283 -14.29 -10.80 -33.41
C ALA A 283 -13.59 -10.98 -34.77
N ALA A 284 -14.38 -11.01 -35.84
CA ALA A 284 -13.86 -10.88 -37.21
C ALA A 284 -13.34 -9.46 -37.53
N ASP A 285 -13.51 -8.50 -36.60
CA ASP A 285 -13.16 -7.08 -36.76
C ASP A 285 -11.94 -6.71 -35.91
N PRO A 286 -10.75 -6.48 -36.53
CA PRO A 286 -9.58 -6.01 -35.83
C PRO A 286 -9.79 -4.69 -35.07
N ALA A 287 -10.64 -3.78 -35.53
CA ALA A 287 -10.83 -2.49 -34.85
C ALA A 287 -11.52 -2.66 -33.49
N LEU A 288 -12.52 -3.54 -33.42
CA LEU A 288 -13.17 -3.88 -32.16
C LEU A 288 -12.19 -4.53 -31.17
N GLU A 289 -11.34 -5.44 -31.63
CA GLU A 289 -10.30 -6.03 -30.79
C GLU A 289 -9.29 -4.99 -30.31
N ASP A 290 -8.86 -4.06 -31.17
CA ASP A 290 -7.99 -2.96 -30.78
C ASP A 290 -8.63 -2.09 -29.70
N ASN A 291 -9.92 -1.75 -29.82
CA ASN A 291 -10.66 -0.98 -28.80
C ASN A 291 -10.77 -1.72 -27.46
N ILE A 292 -11.00 -3.04 -27.49
CA ILE A 292 -11.06 -3.87 -26.28
C ILE A 292 -9.68 -3.88 -25.60
N TRP A 293 -8.62 -4.17 -26.36
CA TRP A 293 -7.26 -4.23 -25.81
C TRP A 293 -6.74 -2.88 -25.36
N ASP A 294 -7.07 -1.80 -26.08
CA ASP A 294 -6.77 -0.43 -25.68
C ASP A 294 -7.38 -0.10 -24.31
N ARG A 295 -8.66 -0.44 -24.10
CA ARG A 295 -9.32 -0.23 -22.80
C ARG A 295 -8.73 -1.10 -21.69
N ILE A 296 -8.39 -2.36 -21.98
CA ILE A 296 -7.73 -3.25 -21.01
C ILE A 296 -6.35 -2.71 -20.65
N LEU A 297 -5.55 -2.30 -21.64
CA LEU A 297 -4.22 -1.75 -21.41
C LEU A 297 -4.31 -0.42 -20.65
N SER A 298 -5.22 0.46 -21.03
CA SER A 298 -5.54 1.68 -20.28
C SER A 298 -5.83 1.35 -18.82
N PHE A 299 -6.67 0.35 -18.53
CA PHE A 299 -6.95 -0.11 -17.16
C PHE A 299 -5.69 -0.67 -16.47
N VAL A 300 -4.89 -1.50 -17.14
CA VAL A 300 -3.65 -2.06 -16.58
C VAL A 300 -2.67 -0.95 -16.22
N TYR A 301 -2.49 0.07 -17.07
CA TYR A 301 -1.59 1.17 -16.77
C TYR A 301 -2.17 2.12 -15.73
N THR A 302 -3.47 2.44 -15.76
CA THR A 302 -4.11 3.35 -14.79
C THR A 302 -4.28 2.74 -13.40
N THR A 303 -4.55 1.44 -13.28
CA THR A 303 -4.60 0.77 -11.97
C THR A 303 -3.21 0.65 -11.32
N ASN A 304 -2.18 0.53 -12.15
CA ASN A 304 -0.80 0.65 -11.71
C ASN A 304 -0.39 2.13 -11.45
N ASP A 305 -1.18 3.09 -11.90
CA ASP A 305 -0.93 4.54 -11.80
C ASP A 305 -1.47 5.15 -10.50
N HIS A 306 -2.15 4.36 -9.67
CA HIS A 306 -2.56 4.76 -8.32
C HIS A 306 -1.34 4.88 -7.39
N ARG A 307 -0.36 5.71 -7.74
CA ARG A 307 0.40 6.38 -6.69
C ARG A 307 -0.55 7.34 -6.01
N PRO A 308 -0.68 7.29 -4.68
CA PRO A 308 -1.29 8.38 -3.96
C PRO A 308 -0.53 9.67 -4.31
N PRO A 309 -1.20 10.82 -4.46
CA PRO A 309 -0.52 12.13 -4.53
C PRO A 309 0.43 12.29 -3.35
N ILE A 310 1.42 13.20 -3.43
CA ILE A 310 2.36 13.43 -2.31
C ILE A 310 1.65 13.78 -1.01
N SER A 311 0.49 14.44 -1.08
CA SER A 311 -0.40 14.65 0.06
C SER A 311 -0.74 13.35 0.81
N ALA A 312 -0.75 12.21 0.12
CA ALA A 312 -0.95 10.90 0.74
C ALA A 312 0.30 10.26 1.38
N TRP A 313 1.49 10.82 1.18
CA TRP A 313 2.68 10.54 2.01
C TRP A 313 2.59 11.26 3.33
N TYR A 314 2.13 12.53 3.33
CA TYR A 314 1.67 13.18 4.55
C TYR A 314 0.50 12.41 5.17
N HIS A 315 -0.19 11.55 4.41
CA HIS A 315 -1.18 10.62 4.92
C HIS A 315 -0.62 9.32 5.55
N GLY A 316 0.71 9.15 5.63
CA GLY A 316 1.34 8.04 6.37
C GLY A 316 1.39 6.71 5.62
N VAL A 317 1.29 6.72 4.29
CA VAL A 317 1.48 5.50 3.47
C VAL A 317 2.98 5.23 3.33
N ALA A 318 3.45 4.09 3.86
CA ALA A 318 4.86 3.70 3.86
C ALA A 318 5.42 3.42 2.45
N SER A 319 6.69 3.77 2.22
CA SER A 319 7.34 3.82 0.90
C SER A 319 7.87 2.49 0.35
N HIS A 320 7.64 1.36 1.03
CA HIS A 320 8.43 0.14 0.82
C HIS A 320 8.11 -0.67 -0.45
N ASP A 321 7.04 -0.38 -1.19
CA ASP A 321 6.69 -1.13 -2.41
C ASP A 321 7.03 -0.40 -3.74
N PHE A 322 7.82 0.68 -3.68
CA PHE A 322 8.02 1.59 -4.83
C PHE A 322 9.20 1.29 -5.76
N GLU A 323 9.89 0.15 -5.61
CA GLU A 323 11.08 -0.25 -6.39
C GLU A 323 10.75 -0.88 -7.77
N ASP A 324 9.49 -1.16 -8.10
CA ASP A 324 9.12 -2.01 -9.24
C ASP A 324 8.75 -1.28 -10.57
N TYR A 325 8.92 0.05 -10.66
CA TYR A 325 8.44 0.89 -11.77
C TYR A 325 9.56 1.69 -12.47
N ASP A 326 10.58 1.00 -12.93
CA ASP A 326 11.73 1.62 -13.59
C ASP A 326 11.54 1.76 -15.11
N PHE A 327 11.92 2.92 -15.64
CA PHE A 327 11.98 3.19 -17.07
C PHE A 327 13.38 2.84 -17.60
N TYR A 328 13.61 1.58 -17.94
CA TYR A 328 14.90 1.14 -18.50
C TYR A 328 14.92 1.28 -20.01
N LEU A 329 15.58 2.33 -20.50
CA LEU A 329 16.10 2.37 -21.86
C LEU A 329 17.57 2.79 -21.76
N ASN A 330 18.48 1.94 -22.25
CA ASN A 330 19.87 2.22 -22.63
C ASN A 330 21.01 2.04 -21.61
N SER A 331 21.17 0.88 -20.98
CA SER A 331 22.54 0.38 -20.76
C SER A 331 22.66 -1.07 -21.21
N GLU A 332 23.72 -1.42 -21.94
CA GLU A 332 23.98 -2.82 -22.36
C GLU A 332 24.16 -3.76 -21.16
N THR A 333 24.60 -3.23 -20.02
CA THR A 333 24.70 -3.95 -18.75
C THR A 333 23.33 -4.20 -18.09
N ASP A 334 22.37 -3.27 -18.23
CA ASP A 334 20.99 -3.43 -17.74
C ASP A 334 20.15 -4.31 -18.68
N PHE A 335 20.50 -4.44 -19.96
CA PHE A 335 19.68 -5.20 -20.91
C PHE A 335 19.53 -6.66 -20.48
N ASN A 336 20.55 -7.28 -19.90
CA ASN A 336 20.46 -8.64 -19.37
C ASN A 336 19.55 -8.71 -18.14
N ASP A 337 19.63 -7.75 -17.22
CA ASP A 337 18.78 -7.73 -16.03
C ASP A 337 17.31 -7.39 -16.39
N TRP A 338 17.13 -6.53 -17.39
CA TRP A 338 15.85 -6.18 -18.01
C TRP A 338 15.23 -7.35 -18.77
N MET A 339 16.00 -8.13 -19.55
CA MET A 339 15.52 -9.35 -20.19
C MET A 339 15.13 -10.41 -19.16
N ASN A 340 15.83 -10.45 -18.02
CA ASN A 340 15.52 -11.36 -16.93
C ASN A 340 14.31 -10.89 -16.10
N ARG A 341 14.06 -9.58 -16.01
CA ARG A 341 13.01 -8.94 -15.19
C ARG A 341 12.52 -7.60 -15.80
N PRO A 342 11.71 -7.62 -16.88
CA PRO A 342 11.16 -6.37 -17.38
C PRO A 342 10.24 -5.76 -16.32
N PRO A 343 10.26 -4.43 -16.13
CA PRO A 343 9.33 -3.71 -15.27
C PRO A 343 7.91 -4.16 -15.52
N LYS A 344 7.08 -4.22 -14.47
CA LYS A 344 5.69 -4.69 -14.59
C LYS A 344 4.92 -3.92 -15.66
N CYS A 345 5.20 -2.62 -15.81
CA CYS A 345 4.60 -1.77 -16.83
C CYS A 345 5.05 -2.11 -18.27
N VAL A 346 6.24 -2.67 -18.49
CA VAL A 346 6.74 -3.00 -19.84
C VAL A 346 6.25 -4.37 -20.31
N ARG A 347 5.99 -5.30 -19.38
CA ARG A 347 5.58 -6.69 -19.68
C ARG A 347 4.41 -6.80 -20.67
N PRO A 348 3.33 -6.00 -20.58
CA PRO A 348 2.25 -6.06 -21.56
C PRO A 348 2.73 -5.75 -22.98
N LEU A 349 3.67 -4.83 -23.17
CA LEU A 349 4.17 -4.43 -24.49
C LEU A 349 4.97 -5.53 -25.18
N LEU A 350 5.58 -6.42 -24.41
CA LEU A 350 6.40 -7.53 -24.90
C LEU A 350 5.55 -8.72 -25.39
N VAL A 351 4.23 -8.69 -25.22
CA VAL A 351 3.33 -9.79 -25.62
C VAL A 351 3.28 -9.93 -27.14
N CYS A 352 3.02 -8.84 -27.87
CA CYS A 352 3.01 -8.82 -29.34
C CYS A 352 3.06 -7.38 -29.88
N LYS A 353 3.27 -7.23 -31.21
CA LYS A 353 3.32 -5.92 -31.89
C LYS A 353 2.06 -5.07 -31.68
N ARG A 354 0.88 -5.71 -31.56
CA ARG A 354 -0.38 -5.02 -31.28
C ARG A 354 -0.38 -4.39 -29.89
N PHE A 355 0.02 -5.15 -28.87
CA PHE A 355 0.15 -4.65 -27.51
C PHE A 355 1.22 -3.56 -27.40
N LEU A 356 2.33 -3.69 -28.12
CA LEU A 356 3.33 -2.63 -28.22
C LEU A 356 2.69 -1.34 -28.77
N ARG A 357 1.98 -1.42 -29.91
CA ARG A 357 1.32 -0.27 -30.54
C ARG A 357 0.27 0.37 -29.61
N LEU A 358 -0.65 -0.41 -29.06
CA LEU A 358 -1.74 0.09 -28.22
C LEU A 358 -1.27 0.54 -26.83
N GLY A 359 -0.28 -0.14 -26.27
CA GLY A 359 0.21 0.13 -24.92
C GLY A 359 1.23 1.27 -24.84
N THR A 360 1.91 1.61 -25.95
CA THR A 360 2.94 2.66 -25.97
C THR A 360 2.42 4.02 -25.46
N PRO A 361 1.26 4.55 -25.91
CA PRO A 361 0.72 5.81 -25.38
C PRO A 361 0.52 5.80 -23.86
N TYR A 362 0.07 4.68 -23.30
CA TYR A 362 -0.15 4.53 -21.86
C TYR A 362 1.17 4.41 -21.08
N MET A 363 2.16 3.71 -21.64
CA MET A 363 3.50 3.62 -21.03
C MET A 363 4.18 4.99 -20.98
N TYR A 364 4.10 5.77 -22.05
CA TYR A 364 4.66 7.13 -22.11
C TYR A 364 3.80 8.17 -21.41
N ARG A 365 2.63 7.82 -20.88
CA ARG A 365 1.78 8.78 -20.17
C ARG A 365 2.45 9.34 -18.92
N ARG A 366 3.26 8.51 -18.23
CA ARG A 366 3.98 8.84 -17.00
C ARG A 366 5.42 8.28 -17.01
N PRO A 367 6.34 8.84 -17.79
CA PRO A 367 7.76 8.55 -17.66
C PRO A 367 8.24 8.84 -16.22
N VAL A 368 9.04 7.92 -15.69
CA VAL A 368 9.75 8.06 -14.40
C VAL A 368 11.25 7.99 -14.68
N THR A 369 11.99 9.02 -14.33
CA THR A 369 13.45 9.03 -14.44
C THR A 369 14.05 8.85 -13.04
N HIS A 370 14.52 7.63 -12.77
CA HIS A 370 15.13 7.32 -11.48
C HIS A 370 16.51 7.92 -11.33
N THR A 371 17.31 7.86 -12.39
CA THR A 371 18.68 8.37 -12.37
C THR A 371 18.88 9.47 -13.42
N PRO A 372 19.80 10.43 -13.20
CA PRO A 372 20.06 11.52 -14.13
C PRO A 372 20.55 11.02 -15.50
N GLU A 373 21.14 9.82 -15.59
CA GLU A 373 21.60 9.22 -16.86
C GLU A 373 20.44 8.73 -17.75
N LYS A 374 19.26 8.46 -17.17
CA LYS A 374 18.08 8.02 -17.94
C LYS A 374 17.37 9.20 -18.62
N LEU A 375 17.57 10.43 -18.13
CA LEU A 375 16.96 11.64 -18.68
C LEU A 375 17.42 11.91 -20.14
N PRO A 376 18.73 11.88 -20.48
CA PRO A 376 19.18 11.94 -21.87
C PRO A 376 18.61 10.85 -22.77
N SER A 377 18.37 9.65 -22.23
CA SER A 377 17.80 8.53 -23.00
C SER A 377 16.33 8.75 -23.33
N LEU A 378 15.55 9.27 -22.38
CA LEU A 378 14.17 9.71 -22.63
C LEU A 378 14.16 10.84 -23.67
N LEU A 379 15.00 11.86 -23.47
CA LEU A 379 15.10 12.99 -24.40
C LEU A 379 15.44 12.53 -25.82
N ARG A 380 16.47 11.69 -25.98
CA ARG A 380 16.84 11.11 -27.28
C ARG A 380 15.65 10.40 -27.92
N LYS A 381 14.91 9.61 -27.14
CA LYS A 381 13.77 8.87 -27.66
C LYS A 381 12.61 9.77 -28.08
N LEU A 382 12.36 10.86 -27.36
CA LEU A 382 11.36 11.86 -27.71
C LEU A 382 11.79 12.68 -28.93
N ALA A 383 13.09 12.95 -29.08
CA ALA A 383 13.63 13.60 -30.28
C ALA A 383 13.52 12.69 -31.52
N GLU A 384 13.79 11.39 -31.38
CA GLU A 384 13.62 10.39 -32.44
C GLU A 384 12.14 10.14 -32.80
N THR A 385 11.22 10.28 -31.84
CA THR A 385 9.80 10.01 -32.04
C THR A 385 8.94 11.06 -31.33
N PRO A 386 8.79 12.27 -31.90
CA PRO A 386 8.10 13.39 -31.25
C PRO A 386 6.65 13.11 -30.86
N LEU A 387 5.95 12.20 -31.55
CA LEU A 387 4.59 11.78 -31.20
C LEU A 387 4.49 11.20 -29.79
N LEU A 388 5.56 10.59 -29.27
CA LEU A 388 5.60 10.07 -27.89
C LEU A 388 5.47 11.19 -26.86
N GLY A 389 6.03 12.37 -27.15
CA GLY A 389 5.93 13.54 -26.29
C GLY A 389 4.49 14.03 -26.13
N GLN A 390 3.65 13.84 -27.15
CA GLN A 390 2.21 14.15 -27.10
C GLN A 390 1.43 13.20 -26.20
N HIS A 391 1.99 12.06 -25.80
CA HIS A 391 1.36 11.13 -24.87
C HIS A 391 1.76 11.39 -23.41
N VAL A 392 2.89 12.05 -23.17
CA VAL A 392 3.35 12.40 -21.83
C VAL A 392 2.37 13.38 -21.20
N ARG A 393 1.78 12.97 -20.07
CA ARG A 393 0.88 13.80 -19.25
C ARG A 393 1.48 14.05 -17.88
N GLN A 394 2.37 13.19 -17.42
CA GLN A 394 3.02 13.29 -16.13
C GLN A 394 4.50 12.99 -16.27
N LEU A 395 5.37 13.72 -15.59
CA LEU A 395 6.80 13.47 -15.53
C LEU A 395 7.22 13.32 -14.07
N CYS A 396 7.85 12.21 -13.73
CA CYS A 396 8.34 11.95 -12.38
C CYS A 396 9.87 11.91 -12.37
N LEU A 397 10.49 12.82 -11.61
CA LEU A 397 11.93 12.94 -11.43
C LEU A 397 12.29 12.41 -10.03
N ARG A 398 13.15 11.39 -9.91
CA ARG A 398 13.57 10.91 -8.57
C ARG A 398 14.95 11.34 -8.13
N GLU A 399 15.89 11.55 -9.05
CA GLU A 399 17.26 11.95 -8.71
C GLU A 399 17.67 13.28 -9.34
N TYR A 400 18.75 13.82 -8.77
CA TYR A 400 19.23 15.19 -8.84
C TYR A 400 19.38 15.76 -10.27
N VAL A 401 18.61 16.81 -10.57
CA VAL A 401 18.49 17.44 -11.91
C VAL A 401 19.65 18.39 -12.25
N HIS A 402 20.38 18.90 -11.26
CA HIS A 402 21.30 20.04 -11.47
C HIS A 402 22.44 19.77 -12.45
N LYS A 403 22.88 18.52 -12.62
CA LYS A 403 23.98 18.21 -13.56
C LYS A 403 23.58 18.33 -15.03
N ASN A 404 22.29 18.46 -15.35
CA ASN A 404 21.83 18.42 -16.74
C ASN A 404 20.67 19.38 -17.06
N MET A 405 20.85 20.66 -16.74
CA MET A 405 19.89 21.72 -17.03
C MET A 405 19.52 21.80 -18.52
N ALA A 406 20.50 21.69 -19.42
CA ALA A 406 20.29 21.83 -20.85
C ALA A 406 19.37 20.73 -21.40
N ASP A 407 19.52 19.49 -20.94
CA ASP A 407 18.66 18.40 -21.38
C ASP A 407 17.26 18.50 -20.78
N THR A 408 17.11 19.04 -19.57
CA THR A 408 15.78 19.21 -18.96
C THR A 408 14.98 20.31 -19.68
N SER A 409 15.61 21.43 -20.01
CA SER A 409 15.02 22.48 -20.85
C SER A 409 14.56 21.94 -22.21
N ARG A 410 15.43 21.18 -22.89
CA ARG A 410 15.09 20.49 -24.15
C ARG A 410 13.96 19.50 -23.98
N LEU A 411 13.95 18.75 -22.88
CA LEU A 411 12.89 17.80 -22.58
C LEU A 411 11.53 18.50 -22.52
N LEU A 412 11.41 19.60 -21.78
CA LEU A 412 10.15 20.35 -21.66
C LEU A 412 9.61 20.81 -23.03
N SER A 413 10.47 21.13 -23.99
CA SER A 413 10.06 21.48 -25.35
C SER A 413 9.37 20.33 -26.11
N HIS A 414 9.58 19.08 -25.68
CA HIS A 414 8.92 17.89 -26.23
C HIS A 414 7.65 17.49 -25.49
N LEU A 415 7.25 18.19 -24.41
CA LEU A 415 6.13 17.81 -23.54
C LEU A 415 4.98 18.84 -23.57
N PRO A 416 4.37 19.13 -24.73
CA PRO A 416 3.36 20.20 -24.88
C PRO A 416 2.02 19.91 -24.18
N GLN A 417 1.90 18.77 -23.51
CA GLN A 417 0.69 18.32 -22.84
C GLN A 417 0.99 17.87 -21.40
N LEU A 418 2.12 18.30 -20.85
CA LEU A 418 2.51 17.99 -19.48
C LEU A 418 1.51 18.62 -18.51
N ARG A 419 0.83 17.77 -17.73
CA ARG A 419 -0.12 18.17 -16.71
C ARG A 419 0.45 18.09 -15.30
N SER A 420 1.32 17.11 -15.06
CA SER A 420 1.91 16.89 -13.74
C SER A 420 3.43 16.78 -13.82
N LEU A 421 4.11 17.52 -12.96
CA LEU A 421 5.55 17.38 -12.71
C LEU A 421 5.76 17.04 -11.25
N THR A 422 6.33 15.86 -10.98
CA THR A 422 6.46 15.32 -9.62
C THR A 422 7.91 14.94 -9.29
N GLY A 423 8.36 15.23 -8.07
CA GLY A 423 9.66 14.83 -7.54
C GLY A 423 9.60 13.73 -6.47
N SER A 424 10.75 13.20 -6.05
CA SER A 424 10.87 12.28 -4.90
C SER A 424 11.00 13.06 -3.60
N LEU A 425 10.14 12.77 -2.62
CA LEU A 425 10.05 13.45 -1.31
C LEU A 425 11.26 13.28 -0.37
N GLY A 426 12.18 12.38 -0.66
CA GLY A 426 13.33 12.11 0.23
C GLY A 426 14.59 12.88 -0.13
N ASP A 427 14.72 13.27 -1.39
CA ASP A 427 15.88 13.94 -1.92
C ASP A 427 15.49 15.39 -2.19
N ARG A 428 16.30 16.34 -1.73
CA ARG A 428 16.13 17.78 -1.98
C ARG A 428 16.34 18.09 -3.47
N LEU A 429 15.50 17.52 -4.33
CA LEU A 429 15.48 17.78 -5.75
C LEU A 429 14.99 19.20 -5.94
N SER A 430 15.90 20.06 -6.37
CA SER A 430 15.56 21.44 -6.66
C SER A 430 15.64 21.67 -8.17
N LEU A 431 14.68 22.44 -8.67
CA LEU A 431 14.70 22.96 -10.03
C LEU A 431 15.33 24.35 -10.00
N PRO A 432 16.36 24.60 -10.81
CA PRO A 432 16.88 25.94 -10.97
C PRO A 432 15.76 26.90 -11.42
N TRP A 433 15.72 28.12 -10.88
CA TRP A 433 14.67 29.10 -11.17
C TRP A 433 14.38 29.26 -12.67
N LYS A 434 15.43 29.36 -13.50
CA LYS A 434 15.32 29.51 -14.96
C LYS A 434 14.52 28.38 -15.62
N LEU A 435 14.65 27.15 -15.11
CA LEU A 435 13.93 26.00 -15.61
C LEU A 435 12.46 26.01 -15.16
N PHE A 436 12.18 26.50 -13.95
CA PHE A 436 10.81 26.72 -13.47
C PHE A 436 10.11 27.81 -14.29
N ASP A 437 10.80 28.90 -14.63
CA ASP A 437 10.29 29.91 -15.57
C ASP A 437 9.99 29.31 -16.95
N GLU A 438 10.91 28.53 -17.52
CA GLU A 438 10.68 27.86 -18.80
C GLU A 438 9.50 26.87 -18.74
N LEU A 439 9.35 26.13 -17.64
CA LEU A 439 8.21 25.26 -17.39
C LEU A 439 6.90 26.04 -17.41
N SER A 440 6.85 27.20 -16.73
CA SER A 440 5.67 28.07 -16.73
C SER A 440 5.30 28.55 -18.13
N VAL A 441 6.29 28.88 -18.96
CA VAL A 441 6.07 29.35 -20.34
C VAL A 441 5.55 28.24 -21.24
N ARG A 442 6.15 27.05 -21.16
CA ARG A 442 5.87 25.97 -22.11
C ARG A 442 4.69 25.11 -21.72
N CYS A 443 4.49 24.92 -20.43
CA CYS A 443 3.52 23.98 -19.88
C CYS A 443 2.47 24.67 -19.01
N GLY A 444 2.55 25.97 -18.76
CA GLY A 444 1.65 26.64 -17.81
C GLY A 444 0.16 26.47 -18.10
N GLU A 445 -0.22 26.50 -19.38
CA GLU A 445 -1.62 26.29 -19.83
C GLU A 445 -2.13 24.85 -19.64
N THR A 446 -1.24 23.88 -19.42
CA THR A 446 -1.60 22.47 -19.25
C THR A 446 -1.27 21.92 -17.87
N LEU A 447 -0.32 22.53 -17.16
CA LEU A 447 0.22 22.08 -15.89
C LEU A 447 -0.81 22.32 -14.78
N ASP A 448 -1.37 21.23 -14.26
CA ASP A 448 -2.34 21.23 -13.16
C ASP A 448 -1.74 20.77 -11.83
N THR A 449 -0.56 20.14 -11.85
CA THR A 449 0.09 19.58 -10.67
C THR A 449 1.59 19.85 -10.69
N PHE A 450 2.12 20.46 -9.63
CA PHE A 450 3.56 20.59 -9.40
C PHE A 450 3.86 20.13 -7.96
N GLU A 451 4.61 19.05 -7.79
CA GLU A 451 4.83 18.47 -6.45
C GLU A 451 6.21 17.85 -6.24
N GLY A 452 6.71 17.80 -5.00
CA GLY A 452 7.92 17.07 -4.63
C GLY A 452 9.23 17.62 -5.19
N LEU A 453 9.21 18.82 -5.77
CA LEU A 453 10.39 19.52 -6.28
C LEU A 453 10.50 20.87 -5.59
N GLY A 454 11.69 21.16 -5.08
CA GLY A 454 12.05 22.50 -4.68
C GLY A 454 12.34 23.39 -5.88
N VAL A 455 12.46 24.69 -5.64
CA VAL A 455 12.92 25.66 -6.64
C VAL A 455 14.09 26.43 -6.06
N ASP A 456 15.21 26.49 -6.78
CA ASP A 456 16.39 27.24 -6.33
C ASP A 456 16.17 28.74 -6.51
N GLN A 457 16.83 29.52 -5.66
CA GLN A 457 16.96 30.96 -5.84
C GLN A 457 17.68 31.26 -7.17
N PRO A 458 17.30 32.35 -7.89
CA PRO A 458 18.06 32.81 -9.05
C PRO A 458 19.53 33.05 -8.71
N GLU A 459 20.42 32.84 -9.69
CA GLU A 459 21.87 33.01 -9.52
C GLU A 459 22.26 34.42 -9.06
N ASP A 460 21.49 35.45 -9.42
CA ASP A 460 21.74 36.84 -9.02
C ASP A 460 21.14 37.20 -7.64
N SER A 461 20.42 36.26 -7.03
CA SER A 461 19.73 36.41 -5.73
C SER A 461 18.76 37.59 -5.64
N LYS A 462 18.36 38.17 -6.78
CA LYS A 462 17.43 39.30 -6.77
C LYS A 462 16.01 38.83 -6.49
N PRO A 463 15.18 39.67 -5.83
CA PRO A 463 13.76 39.41 -5.71
C PRO A 463 13.14 39.17 -7.08
N VAL A 464 12.39 38.08 -7.21
CA VAL A 464 11.77 37.68 -8.47
C VAL A 464 10.38 38.29 -8.61
N ASP A 465 10.01 38.62 -9.85
CA ASP A 465 8.66 39.03 -10.19
C ASP A 465 7.69 37.83 -10.08
N PRO A 466 6.66 37.90 -9.21
CA PRO A 466 5.64 36.86 -9.07
C PRO A 466 4.73 36.68 -10.30
N ILE A 467 4.83 37.52 -11.34
CA ILE A 467 4.05 37.42 -12.59
C ILE A 467 4.14 36.04 -13.27
N ILE A 468 5.19 35.26 -13.00
CA ILE A 468 5.33 33.88 -13.46
C ILE A 468 4.09 33.02 -13.13
N PHE A 469 3.46 33.27 -11.98
CA PHE A 469 2.29 32.51 -11.53
C PHE A 469 1.02 32.81 -12.34
N SER A 470 0.96 33.93 -13.08
CA SER A 470 -0.17 34.23 -13.97
C SER A 470 -0.24 33.28 -15.17
N ARG A 471 0.85 32.55 -15.47
CA ARG A 471 0.89 31.55 -16.55
C ARG A 471 0.39 30.18 -16.11
N LEU A 472 0.17 29.97 -14.81
CA LEU A 472 -0.21 28.68 -14.23
C LEU A 472 -1.73 28.65 -13.94
N ASP A 473 -2.53 29.03 -14.94
CA ASP A 473 -3.98 29.24 -14.79
C ASP A 473 -4.77 27.93 -14.60
N LYS A 474 -4.18 26.79 -14.97
CA LYS A 474 -4.72 25.44 -14.75
C LYS A 474 -4.19 24.73 -13.51
N MET A 475 -3.29 25.35 -12.75
CA MET A 475 -2.72 24.75 -11.54
C MET A 475 -3.82 24.46 -10.52
N ARG A 476 -3.95 23.20 -10.11
CA ARG A 476 -4.90 22.73 -9.09
C ARG A 476 -4.19 22.29 -7.82
N PHE A 477 -2.99 21.72 -7.96
CA PHE A 477 -2.15 21.28 -6.85
C PHE A 477 -0.74 21.87 -6.97
N LEU A 478 -0.32 22.64 -5.97
CA LEU A 478 1.03 23.19 -5.88
C LEU A 478 1.69 22.76 -4.57
N ALA A 479 2.81 22.06 -4.63
CA ALA A 479 3.72 21.92 -3.49
C ALA A 479 4.95 22.80 -3.69
N TRP A 480 5.16 23.71 -2.75
CA TRP A 480 6.22 24.69 -2.75
C TRP A 480 7.26 24.39 -1.67
N SER A 481 8.53 24.30 -2.09
CA SER A 481 9.68 24.16 -1.21
C SER A 481 10.85 24.98 -1.77
N SER A 482 10.90 26.27 -1.46
CA SER A 482 11.86 27.19 -2.05
C SER A 482 12.13 28.42 -1.18
N ASP A 483 13.40 28.84 -1.14
CA ASP A 483 13.82 30.08 -0.46
C ASP A 483 13.86 31.29 -1.43
N VAL A 484 13.17 31.20 -2.58
CA VAL A 484 13.10 32.31 -3.54
C VAL A 484 12.41 33.51 -2.90
N VAL A 485 13.11 34.64 -2.92
CA VAL A 485 12.57 35.94 -2.50
C VAL A 485 11.79 36.54 -3.66
N PHE A 486 10.58 37.03 -3.40
CA PHE A 486 9.70 37.69 -4.36
C PHE A 486 9.63 39.20 -4.13
N ALA A 487 9.44 39.96 -5.20
CA ALA A 487 9.16 41.39 -5.12
C ALA A 487 7.72 41.61 -4.61
N THR A 488 7.55 42.28 -3.47
CA THR A 488 6.25 42.45 -2.79
C THR A 488 5.58 43.81 -2.99
N THR A 489 6.26 44.78 -3.62
CA THR A 489 5.87 46.21 -3.61
C THR A 489 5.57 46.81 -4.99
N SER A 490 5.23 46.00 -6.00
CA SER A 490 4.93 46.55 -7.32
C SER A 490 3.48 47.08 -7.35
N GLU A 491 3.29 48.39 -7.25
CA GLU A 491 1.97 49.06 -7.31
C GLU A 491 1.20 48.80 -8.62
N GLU A 492 1.84 48.26 -9.65
CA GLU A 492 1.27 48.04 -10.98
C GLU A 492 0.76 46.61 -11.23
N LEU A 493 1.10 45.63 -10.38
CA LEU A 493 0.75 44.22 -10.64
C LEU A 493 -0.62 43.86 -10.05
N GLN A 494 -1.56 43.49 -10.94
CA GLN A 494 -2.84 42.91 -10.54
C GLN A 494 -2.65 41.41 -10.23
N PHE A 495 -2.53 41.09 -8.95
CA PHE A 495 -2.37 39.71 -8.45
C PHE A 495 -3.64 38.84 -8.52
N ASN A 496 -4.79 39.46 -8.83
CA ASN A 496 -6.11 38.83 -8.69
C ASN A 496 -6.29 37.58 -9.58
N ASP A 497 -5.62 37.53 -10.74
CA ASP A 497 -5.81 36.48 -11.74
C ASP A 497 -4.79 35.32 -11.62
N MET A 498 -3.94 35.32 -10.59
CA MET A 498 -2.96 34.24 -10.38
C MET A 498 -3.61 33.05 -9.66
N PHE A 499 -3.38 31.84 -10.17
CA PHE A 499 -3.88 30.57 -9.60
C PHE A 499 -5.40 30.49 -9.38
N PRO A 500 -6.24 30.81 -10.39
CA PRO A 500 -7.70 30.81 -10.22
C PRO A 500 -8.26 29.42 -9.88
N THR A 501 -7.61 28.34 -10.33
CA THR A 501 -8.05 26.94 -10.12
C THR A 501 -7.31 26.23 -9.00
N LEU A 502 -6.44 26.89 -8.23
CA LEU A 502 -5.65 26.23 -7.20
C LEU A 502 -6.55 25.76 -6.06
N GLU A 503 -6.63 24.44 -5.88
CA GLU A 503 -7.48 23.77 -4.89
C GLU A 503 -6.69 23.36 -3.64
N GLU A 504 -5.44 22.92 -3.85
CA GLU A 504 -4.56 22.41 -2.80
C GLU A 504 -3.16 23.04 -2.88
N LEU A 505 -2.69 23.56 -1.74
CA LEU A 505 -1.39 24.18 -1.59
C LEU A 505 -0.60 23.49 -0.48
N THR A 506 0.56 22.93 -0.82
CA THR A 506 1.53 22.43 0.16
C THR A 506 2.68 23.41 0.27
N ILE A 507 3.05 23.80 1.49
CA ILE A 507 4.18 24.67 1.78
C ILE A 507 5.05 23.93 2.78
N ASP A 508 6.24 23.53 2.32
CA ASP A 508 7.26 22.85 3.13
C ASP A 508 8.31 23.86 3.60
N ARG A 509 8.84 24.62 2.65
CA ARG A 509 9.81 25.69 2.88
C ARG A 509 9.48 26.88 1.99
N ALA A 510 9.42 28.07 2.57
CA ALA A 510 9.12 29.30 1.85
C ALA A 510 9.76 30.51 2.54
N ASP A 511 10.26 31.44 1.73
CA ASP A 511 10.62 32.78 2.20
C ASP A 511 9.36 33.59 2.60
N ALA A 512 9.52 34.53 3.53
CA ALA A 512 8.47 35.44 3.99
C ALA A 512 7.71 36.14 2.85
N SER A 513 8.44 36.56 1.82
CA SER A 513 7.87 37.24 0.65
C SER A 513 6.89 36.38 -0.15
N PHE A 514 7.00 35.05 -0.10
CA PHE A 514 6.06 34.15 -0.75
C PHE A 514 4.68 34.21 -0.09
N TYR A 515 4.61 34.20 1.25
CA TYR A 515 3.34 34.36 1.98
C TYR A 515 2.71 35.72 1.71
N MET A 516 3.53 36.77 1.61
CA MET A 516 3.08 38.11 1.27
C MET A 516 2.46 38.15 -0.14
N VAL A 517 3.12 37.56 -1.14
CA VAL A 517 2.58 37.44 -2.50
C VAL A 517 1.26 36.66 -2.51
N LEU A 518 1.20 35.50 -1.85
CA LEU A 518 -0.03 34.70 -1.77
C LEU A 518 -1.18 35.46 -1.09
N SER A 519 -0.89 36.30 -0.09
CA SER A 519 -1.90 37.12 0.59
C SER A 519 -2.50 38.22 -0.30
N GLN A 520 -1.80 38.62 -1.37
CA GLN A 520 -2.27 39.58 -2.37
C GLN A 520 -3.09 38.91 -3.48
N MET A 521 -3.00 37.60 -3.65
CA MET A 521 -3.81 36.82 -4.60
C MET A 521 -5.20 36.52 -4.02
N GLU A 522 -6.18 36.25 -4.88
CA GLU A 522 -7.55 35.89 -4.45
C GLU A 522 -7.74 34.38 -4.20
N LEU A 523 -7.05 33.52 -4.94
CA LEU A 523 -7.06 32.04 -4.81
C LEU A 523 -8.47 31.43 -4.61
N PRO A 524 -9.48 31.76 -5.43
CA PRO A 524 -10.89 31.50 -5.11
C PRO A 524 -11.24 30.02 -4.94
N SER A 525 -10.47 29.11 -5.54
CA SER A 525 -10.67 27.67 -5.48
C SER A 525 -9.96 26.97 -4.32
N LEU A 526 -9.14 27.69 -3.53
CA LEU A 526 -8.31 27.07 -2.50
C LEU A 526 -9.19 26.50 -1.37
N ARG A 527 -9.02 25.22 -1.07
CA ARG A 527 -9.77 24.49 -0.01
C ARG A 527 -8.87 23.69 0.92
N CYS A 528 -7.69 23.27 0.46
CA CYS A 528 -6.76 22.45 1.24
C CYS A 528 -5.39 23.13 1.36
N VAL A 529 -4.88 23.25 2.57
CA VAL A 529 -3.49 23.69 2.81
C VAL A 529 -2.75 22.64 3.63
N ILE A 530 -1.55 22.29 3.16
CA ILE A 530 -0.57 21.46 3.89
C ILE A 530 0.60 22.37 4.28
N PHE A 531 0.74 22.65 5.57
CA PHE A 531 1.76 23.54 6.12
C PHE A 531 2.76 22.74 6.93
N ALA A 532 3.87 22.37 6.29
CA ALA A 532 4.90 21.50 6.84
C ALA A 532 6.14 22.31 7.28
N ALA A 533 5.93 23.37 8.08
CA ALA A 533 7.01 24.24 8.50
C ALA A 533 8.05 23.50 9.36
N GLU A 534 9.34 23.76 9.10
CA GLU A 534 10.46 23.29 9.92
C GLU A 534 10.48 24.04 11.27
N GLU A 535 11.04 23.41 12.30
CA GLU A 535 11.06 23.95 13.68
C GLU A 535 11.72 25.33 13.82
N ASP A 536 12.62 25.67 12.90
CA ASP A 536 13.37 26.93 12.91
C ASP A 536 12.74 28.01 12.02
N SER A 537 11.64 27.72 11.31
CA SER A 537 10.97 28.70 10.47
C SER A 537 10.11 29.65 11.31
N ASP A 538 10.28 30.96 11.09
CA ASP A 538 9.45 31.98 11.75
C ASP A 538 8.03 31.90 11.16
N ALA A 539 7.14 31.20 11.89
CA ALA A 539 5.76 31.01 11.46
C ALA A 539 4.97 32.32 11.38
N SER A 540 5.47 33.43 11.95
CA SER A 540 4.76 34.69 12.02
C SER A 540 4.39 35.26 10.64
N ASP A 541 5.24 35.07 9.62
CA ASP A 541 4.98 35.55 8.27
C ASP A 541 3.82 34.79 7.58
N SER A 542 3.60 33.53 7.95
CA SER A 542 2.50 32.72 7.44
C SER A 542 1.13 33.22 7.93
N HIS A 543 1.07 33.97 9.04
CA HIS A 543 -0.19 34.48 9.59
C HIS A 543 -0.89 35.43 8.62
N VAL A 544 -0.14 36.20 7.83
CA VAL A 544 -0.72 37.11 6.83
C VAL A 544 -1.49 36.33 5.76
N PHE A 545 -0.94 35.19 5.34
CA PHE A 545 -1.58 34.28 4.41
C PHE A 545 -2.85 33.66 5.01
N PHE A 546 -2.76 33.07 6.21
CA PHE A 546 -3.91 32.42 6.85
C PHE A 546 -5.01 33.43 7.20
N LYS A 547 -4.68 34.66 7.57
CA LYS A 547 -5.67 35.72 7.82
C LYS A 547 -6.49 36.06 6.57
N LYS A 548 -5.87 36.06 5.38
CA LYS A 548 -6.55 36.31 4.10
C LYS A 548 -7.35 35.09 3.63
N HIS A 549 -6.77 33.89 3.73
CA HIS A 549 -7.28 32.70 3.04
C HIS A 549 -7.86 31.62 3.94
N GLY A 550 -7.62 31.65 5.25
CA GLY A 550 -8.05 30.61 6.18
C GLY A 550 -9.56 30.44 6.26
N GLY A 551 -10.34 31.53 6.10
CA GLY A 551 -11.79 31.51 6.14
C GLY A 551 -12.49 30.63 5.09
N LYS A 552 -11.79 30.22 4.01
CA LYS A 552 -12.31 29.33 2.96
C LYS A 552 -11.70 27.93 2.97
N LEU A 553 -10.77 27.64 3.88
CA LEU A 553 -10.15 26.32 3.97
C LEU A 553 -11.12 25.32 4.59
N GLU A 554 -11.28 24.19 3.93
CA GLU A 554 -12.07 23.04 4.39
C GLU A 554 -11.16 22.00 5.05
N LYS A 555 -9.89 21.92 4.63
CA LYS A 555 -8.90 20.97 5.14
C LYS A 555 -7.59 21.68 5.45
N LEU A 556 -7.09 21.49 6.66
CA LEU A 556 -5.80 22.00 7.11
C LEU A 556 -4.94 20.83 7.58
N ILE A 557 -3.78 20.64 6.98
CA ILE A 557 -2.75 19.71 7.44
C ILE A 557 -1.58 20.55 7.93
N VAL A 558 -1.16 20.37 9.18
CA VAL A 558 -0.06 21.13 9.79
C VAL A 558 0.98 20.17 10.38
N SER A 559 2.26 20.54 10.31
CA SER A 559 3.28 19.87 11.11
C SER A 559 3.00 20.11 12.60
N ASP A 560 3.39 19.18 13.46
CA ASP A 560 3.28 19.36 14.91
C ASP A 560 4.18 20.49 15.44
N ALA A 561 5.24 20.84 14.70
CA ALA A 561 6.07 22.02 14.93
C ALA A 561 5.34 23.33 14.60
N ALA A 562 4.53 23.36 13.54
CA ALA A 562 3.80 24.52 13.07
C ALA A 562 2.39 24.66 13.65
N LEU A 563 2.00 23.78 14.57
CA LEU A 563 0.67 23.78 15.17
C LEU A 563 0.53 24.94 16.17
N ASP A 564 0.02 26.07 15.66
CA ASP A 564 -0.22 27.30 16.42
C ASP A 564 -1.72 27.65 16.48
N ALA A 565 -2.17 28.25 17.59
CA ALA A 565 -3.57 28.56 17.82
C ALA A 565 -4.05 29.67 16.88
N ASP A 566 -3.21 30.65 16.57
CA ASP A 566 -3.54 31.76 15.68
C ASP A 566 -3.76 31.27 14.25
N ILE A 567 -2.97 30.28 13.79
CA ILE A 567 -3.15 29.65 12.48
C ILE A 567 -4.50 28.91 12.43
N VAL A 568 -4.81 28.12 13.46
CA VAL A 568 -6.08 27.39 13.53
C VAL A 568 -7.26 28.37 13.58
N ASN A 569 -7.18 29.43 14.40
CA ASN A 569 -8.21 30.46 14.55
C ASN A 569 -8.47 31.26 13.27
N CYS A 570 -7.45 31.44 12.42
CA CYS A 570 -7.62 32.03 11.10
C CYS A 570 -8.45 31.15 10.14
N CYS A 571 -8.69 29.89 10.49
CA CYS A 571 -9.35 28.89 9.65
C CYS A 571 -10.69 28.40 10.23
N PRO A 572 -11.71 29.28 10.42
CA PRO A 572 -12.98 28.91 11.08
C PRO A 572 -13.80 27.87 10.30
N SER A 573 -13.58 27.72 8.99
CA SER A 573 -14.37 26.85 8.10
C SER A 573 -13.82 25.43 7.94
N ILE A 574 -12.72 25.09 8.62
CA ILE A 574 -12.09 23.78 8.47
C ILE A 574 -13.02 22.67 8.98
N GLN A 575 -13.12 21.60 8.22
CA GLN A 575 -13.83 20.37 8.54
C GLN A 575 -12.87 19.28 8.98
N VAL A 576 -11.65 19.29 8.45
CA VAL A 576 -10.61 18.31 8.76
C VAL A 576 -9.31 19.01 9.15
N LEU A 577 -8.86 18.77 10.39
CA LEU A 577 -7.54 19.18 10.87
C LEU A 577 -6.64 17.95 10.98
N SER A 578 -5.55 17.90 10.21
CA SER A 578 -4.57 16.81 10.27
C SER A 578 -3.26 17.32 10.87
N ILE A 579 -2.79 16.71 11.96
CA ILE A 579 -1.53 17.03 12.61
C ILE A 579 -0.52 15.95 12.25
N VAL A 580 0.56 16.33 11.57
CA VAL A 580 1.61 15.43 11.08
C VAL A 580 2.88 15.64 11.88
N SER A 581 3.39 14.58 12.49
CA SER A 581 4.70 14.58 13.13
C SER A 581 5.72 13.84 12.26
N GLN A 582 6.83 14.51 11.97
CA GLN A 582 8.01 13.87 11.42
C GLN A 582 8.72 12.99 12.48
N ARG A 583 8.54 13.34 13.76
CA ARG A 583 9.06 12.57 14.89
C ARG A 583 8.18 11.35 15.16
N ALA A 584 8.73 10.39 15.91
CA ALA A 584 7.97 9.25 16.41
C ALA A 584 6.87 9.61 17.42
N GLN A 585 6.88 10.86 17.89
CA GLN A 585 5.98 11.39 18.90
C GLN A 585 5.41 12.71 18.41
N ILE A 586 4.09 12.84 18.48
CA ILE A 586 3.38 14.09 18.18
C ILE A 586 3.44 14.96 19.44
N ARG A 587 3.86 16.22 19.31
CA ARG A 587 3.72 17.21 20.39
C ARG A 587 2.27 17.32 20.83
N SER A 588 2.04 17.43 22.13
CA SER A 588 0.67 17.48 22.67
C SER A 588 -0.03 18.77 22.21
N PRO A 589 -1.17 18.70 21.49
CA PRO A 589 -1.85 19.88 20.95
C PRO A 589 -2.72 20.61 21.99
N VAL A 590 -2.61 20.24 23.28
CA VAL A 590 -3.51 20.69 24.35
C VAL A 590 -3.48 22.20 24.52
N GLU A 591 -2.29 22.79 24.60
CA GLU A 591 -2.16 24.22 24.85
C GLU A 591 -2.65 25.02 23.65
N THR A 592 -2.40 24.54 22.43
CA THR A 592 -2.95 25.10 21.20
C THR A 592 -4.48 25.06 21.22
N PHE A 593 -5.08 23.90 21.49
CA PHE A 593 -6.54 23.73 21.44
C PHE A 593 -7.28 24.50 22.54
N LYS A 594 -6.65 24.74 23.71
CA LYS A 594 -7.21 25.61 24.74
C LYS A 594 -7.28 27.08 24.32
N GLN A 595 -6.41 27.49 23.40
CA GLN A 595 -6.35 28.85 22.86
C GLN A 595 -7.15 29.00 21.56
N CYS A 596 -7.71 27.90 21.04
CA CYS A 596 -8.55 27.96 19.86
C CYS A 596 -9.89 28.60 20.17
N ASP A 597 -10.36 29.41 19.22
CA ASP A 597 -11.71 29.94 19.17
C ASP A 597 -12.71 28.82 18.81
N ASN A 598 -13.99 29.17 18.71
CA ASN A 598 -15.02 28.23 18.31
C ASN A 598 -14.90 27.87 16.81
N HIS A 599 -14.70 26.58 16.51
CA HIS A 599 -14.68 25.99 15.18
C HIS A 599 -15.94 25.14 14.95
N PRO A 600 -17.04 25.77 14.49
CA PRO A 600 -18.34 25.11 14.40
C PRO A 600 -18.43 24.05 13.30
N LEU A 601 -17.48 24.00 12.37
CA LEU A 601 -17.46 23.05 11.26
C LEU A 601 -16.40 21.96 11.40
N LEU A 602 -15.53 21.99 12.41
CA LEU A 602 -14.48 20.99 12.55
C LEU A 602 -15.07 19.64 12.96
N GLU A 603 -15.17 18.73 12.01
CA GLU A 603 -15.78 17.41 12.17
C GLU A 603 -14.76 16.33 12.52
N ARG A 604 -13.52 16.46 12.03
CA ARG A 604 -12.50 15.41 12.17
C ARG A 604 -11.11 15.95 12.49
N ILE A 605 -10.47 15.36 13.49
CA ILE A 605 -9.04 15.59 13.80
C ILE A 605 -8.26 14.31 13.47
N VAL A 606 -7.19 14.43 12.69
CA VAL A 606 -6.37 13.30 12.24
C VAL A 606 -4.94 13.46 12.71
N PHE A 607 -4.46 12.52 13.52
CA PHE A 607 -3.06 12.45 13.93
C PHE A 607 -2.28 11.54 12.99
N ARG A 608 -1.07 11.95 12.59
CA ARG A 608 -0.20 11.16 11.70
C ARG A 608 1.25 11.20 12.19
N THR A 609 1.93 10.07 12.09
CA THR A 609 3.36 9.93 12.43
C THR A 609 4.08 9.25 11.29
N MET A 610 5.21 9.80 10.84
CA MET A 610 6.00 9.15 9.77
C MET A 610 6.69 7.85 10.22
N SER A 611 6.94 7.66 11.51
CA SER A 611 7.76 6.54 12.01
C SER A 611 7.06 5.18 12.11
N GLY A 612 5.75 5.08 11.84
CA GLY A 612 4.94 3.86 12.01
C GLY A 612 4.94 3.23 13.41
N SER A 613 5.73 3.77 14.35
CA SER A 613 5.98 3.26 15.69
C SER A 613 6.00 4.44 16.66
N VAL A 614 5.13 4.39 17.66
CA VAL A 614 5.20 5.32 18.79
C VAL A 614 6.27 4.81 19.73
N GLN A 615 7.32 5.60 19.87
CA GLN A 615 8.20 5.44 21.01
C GLN A 615 7.51 6.07 22.22
N THR A 616 7.49 5.36 23.35
CA THR A 616 7.26 6.00 24.65
C THR A 616 8.34 7.07 24.85
N ASP A 617 8.03 8.16 25.55
CA ASP A 617 9.07 9.13 25.88
C ASP A 617 10.14 8.51 26.79
N GLU A 618 11.24 9.25 26.99
CA GLU A 618 12.35 8.82 27.85
C GLU A 618 11.91 8.57 29.31
N ASN A 619 10.76 9.10 29.72
CA ASN A 619 10.17 8.94 31.05
C ASN A 619 9.18 7.76 31.13
N GLY A 620 8.88 7.10 30.02
CA GLY A 620 7.88 6.04 29.93
C GLY A 620 6.43 6.53 29.95
N ASP A 621 6.21 7.85 29.94
CA ASP A 621 4.89 8.46 29.88
C ASP A 621 4.38 8.42 28.43
N LYS A 622 3.11 8.03 28.30
CA LYS A 622 2.44 7.98 27.00
C LYS A 622 1.80 9.34 26.78
N HIS A 623 2.52 10.27 26.16
CA HIS A 623 2.08 11.60 25.72
C HIS A 623 0.58 11.77 25.34
N PRO A 624 -0.06 10.85 24.58
CA PRO A 624 -1.48 10.97 24.29
C PRO A 624 -2.40 10.95 25.53
N ASP A 625 -1.97 10.40 26.67
CA ASP A 625 -2.74 10.45 27.92
C ASP A 625 -2.95 11.89 28.42
N LYS A 626 -2.00 12.81 28.20
CA LYS A 626 -2.14 14.23 28.58
C LYS A 626 -3.16 14.93 27.69
N PHE A 627 -3.09 14.72 26.37
CA PHE A 627 -4.08 15.24 25.43
C PHE A 627 -5.48 14.76 25.80
N ILE A 628 -5.60 13.48 26.06
CA ILE A 628 -6.90 12.86 26.22
C ILE A 628 -7.48 13.22 27.58
N SER A 629 -6.70 13.24 28.65
CA SER A 629 -7.20 13.66 29.97
C SER A 629 -7.68 15.12 30.00
N THR A 630 -7.13 15.99 29.17
CA THR A 630 -7.46 17.43 29.12
C THR A 630 -8.32 17.85 27.93
N PHE A 631 -8.66 16.93 27.03
CA PHE A 631 -9.51 17.22 25.88
C PHE A 631 -10.84 17.81 26.30
N ASP A 632 -11.18 18.94 25.66
CA ASP A 632 -12.42 19.69 25.80
C ASP A 632 -13.03 19.87 24.40
N ARG A 633 -14.28 19.43 24.23
CA ARG A 633 -15.02 19.54 22.96
C ARG A 633 -15.59 20.94 22.75
N THR A 634 -15.62 21.80 23.77
CA THR A 634 -16.29 23.12 23.71
C THR A 634 -15.87 23.98 22.51
N PRO A 635 -14.57 24.06 22.12
CA PRO A 635 -14.16 24.79 20.92
C PRO A 635 -14.54 24.11 19.60
N PHE A 636 -14.95 22.84 19.60
CA PHE A 636 -15.16 22.01 18.43
C PHE A 636 -16.55 21.32 18.48
N PRO A 637 -17.66 22.07 18.46
CA PRO A 637 -18.98 21.50 18.69
C PRO A 637 -19.41 20.50 17.62
N ALA A 638 -18.91 20.59 16.37
CA ALA A 638 -19.19 19.62 15.31
C ALA A 638 -18.27 18.40 15.31
N LEU A 639 -17.27 18.34 16.20
CA LEU A 639 -16.30 17.26 16.18
C LEU A 639 -16.99 15.92 16.45
N ARG A 640 -16.82 15.00 15.50
CA ARG A 640 -17.38 13.65 15.53
C ARG A 640 -16.32 12.58 15.50
N GLU A 641 -15.14 12.84 14.94
CA GLU A 641 -14.12 11.83 14.75
C GLU A 641 -12.72 12.31 15.16
N ILE A 642 -12.00 11.47 15.88
CA ILE A 642 -10.56 11.60 16.11
C ILE A 642 -9.89 10.35 15.55
N GLU A 643 -9.04 10.53 14.55
CA GLU A 643 -8.25 9.47 13.95
C GLU A 643 -6.83 9.48 14.53
N HIS A 644 -6.34 8.33 15.01
CA HIS A 644 -5.01 8.22 15.60
C HIS A 644 -4.20 7.09 14.92
N PRO A 645 -2.93 7.31 14.52
CA PRO A 645 -2.22 6.42 13.60
C PRO A 645 -1.81 5.09 14.24
N VAL A 646 -1.81 5.09 15.57
CA VAL A 646 -1.33 4.02 16.45
C VAL A 646 -2.49 3.18 16.96
N PHE A 647 -3.71 3.61 16.66
CA PHE A 647 -4.91 2.95 17.11
C PHE A 647 -5.19 1.74 16.22
N LYS A 648 -5.14 0.55 16.82
CA LYS A 648 -5.42 -0.72 16.15
C LYS A 648 -6.56 -1.41 16.88
N TRP A 649 -7.75 -1.46 16.27
CA TRP A 649 -8.90 -2.19 16.81
C TRP A 649 -8.72 -3.71 16.78
N ASN A 650 -7.79 -4.21 15.96
CA ASN A 650 -7.54 -5.65 15.79
C ASN A 650 -6.76 -6.28 16.97
N LEU A 651 -6.71 -5.61 18.13
CA LEU A 651 -6.17 -6.22 19.33
C LEU A 651 -7.19 -7.22 19.89
N PRO A 652 -6.74 -8.38 20.40
CA PRO A 652 -7.62 -9.31 21.10
C PRO A 652 -8.28 -8.62 22.29
N GLU A 653 -9.53 -8.99 22.59
CA GLU A 653 -10.38 -8.37 23.61
C GLU A 653 -9.68 -8.20 24.98
N ALA A 654 -8.89 -9.18 25.41
CA ALA A 654 -8.16 -9.14 26.67
C ALA A 654 -7.00 -8.11 26.70
N GLU A 655 -6.38 -7.83 25.55
CA GLU A 655 -5.36 -6.78 25.41
C GLU A 655 -6.03 -5.42 25.23
N MET A 656 -7.12 -5.38 24.46
CA MET A 656 -7.95 -4.19 24.29
C MET A 656 -8.44 -3.66 25.64
N ALA A 657 -8.98 -4.52 26.52
CA ALA A 657 -9.44 -4.15 27.86
C ALA A 657 -8.34 -3.54 28.76
N LYS A 658 -7.05 -3.85 28.51
CA LYS A 658 -5.91 -3.28 29.23
C LYS A 658 -5.33 -2.06 28.53
N HIS A 659 -5.70 -1.84 27.27
CA HIS A 659 -5.13 -0.80 26.45
C HIS A 659 -5.66 0.57 26.92
N ALA A 660 -4.78 1.56 27.00
CA ALA A 660 -5.16 2.94 27.31
C ALA A 660 -6.24 3.47 26.35
N TYR A 661 -6.29 2.93 25.13
CA TYR A 661 -7.22 3.33 24.09
C TYR A 661 -8.69 3.05 24.41
N VAL A 662 -9.00 2.02 25.21
CA VAL A 662 -10.39 1.80 25.64
C VAL A 662 -10.83 2.95 26.53
N LYS A 663 -9.97 3.39 27.45
CA LYS A 663 -10.24 4.57 28.28
C LYS A 663 -10.38 5.84 27.44
N TRP A 664 -9.59 5.95 26.37
CA TRP A 664 -9.67 7.08 25.45
C TRP A 664 -10.96 7.08 24.65
N ALA A 665 -11.30 5.94 24.04
CA ALA A 665 -12.54 5.76 23.30
C ALA A 665 -13.76 6.02 24.19
N GLU A 666 -13.77 5.49 25.42
CA GLU A 666 -14.82 5.77 26.40
C GLU A 666 -14.88 7.26 26.79
N LYS A 667 -13.73 7.94 26.92
CA LYS A 667 -13.71 9.37 27.21
C LYS A 667 -14.27 10.18 26.03
N PHE A 668 -13.77 9.95 24.82
CA PHE A 668 -14.24 10.66 23.63
C PHE A 668 -15.72 10.37 23.36
N GLN A 669 -16.18 9.13 23.58
CA GLN A 669 -17.58 8.77 23.43
C GLN A 669 -18.48 9.52 24.43
N LYS A 670 -18.03 9.79 25.65
CA LYS A 670 -18.77 10.65 26.61
C LYS A 670 -18.89 12.09 26.11
N GLU A 671 -17.87 12.56 25.40
CA GLU A 671 -17.90 13.83 24.69
C GLU A 671 -18.64 13.73 23.34
N GLY A 672 -19.18 12.57 22.96
CA GLY A 672 -19.86 12.35 21.67
C GLY A 672 -18.94 12.40 20.45
N VAL A 673 -17.68 11.97 20.61
CA VAL A 673 -16.63 11.89 19.58
C VAL A 673 -16.17 10.43 19.46
N ASP A 674 -16.09 9.93 18.22
CA ASP A 674 -15.62 8.58 17.92
C ASP A 674 -14.10 8.56 17.73
N LEU A 675 -13.43 7.59 18.35
CA LEU A 675 -12.02 7.31 18.11
C LEU A 675 -11.91 6.29 16.97
N VAL A 676 -11.39 6.72 15.81
CA VAL A 676 -11.34 5.93 14.58
C VAL A 676 -9.91 5.46 14.30
N GLN A 677 -9.76 4.24 13.77
CA GLN A 677 -8.48 3.72 13.32
C GLN A 677 -8.13 4.31 11.95
N SER A 678 -6.91 4.81 11.80
CA SER A 678 -6.44 5.30 10.50
C SER A 678 -6.49 4.19 9.46
N PRO A 679 -7.17 4.39 8.30
CA PRO A 679 -7.23 3.39 7.23
C PRO A 679 -5.81 3.08 6.70
N GLY A 680 -4.93 4.09 6.67
CA GLY A 680 -3.54 3.96 6.22
C GLY A 680 -2.63 3.15 7.13
N ALA A 681 -3.02 2.90 8.40
CA ALA A 681 -2.21 2.08 9.29
C ALA A 681 -2.18 0.60 8.89
N ASN A 682 -3.04 0.15 7.96
CA ASN A 682 -3.02 -1.24 7.47
C ASN A 682 -3.47 -1.47 6.01
N THR A 683 -3.94 -0.52 5.19
CA THR A 683 -4.10 -0.69 3.70
C THR A 683 -4.55 0.59 2.96
N MET A 684 -4.16 0.73 1.68
CA MET A 684 -4.65 1.76 0.74
C MET A 684 -6.15 1.54 0.41
N GLU A 685 -6.96 2.59 0.55
CA GLU A 685 -8.33 2.61 0.00
C GLU A 685 -8.35 3.18 -1.42
N LEU A 686 -9.12 2.51 -2.29
CA LEU A 686 -9.57 3.02 -3.59
C LEU A 686 -10.82 3.88 -3.35
N HIS A 687 -10.80 5.14 -3.80
CA HIS A 687 -11.94 6.05 -3.71
C HIS A 687 -13.18 5.52 -4.44
N HIS A 688 -14.32 5.47 -3.74
CA HIS A 688 -15.63 5.28 -4.36
C HIS A 688 -16.30 6.64 -4.60
N VAL A 689 -16.80 6.85 -5.82
CA VAL A 689 -17.74 7.93 -6.16
C VAL A 689 -19.13 7.49 -5.67
N GLU A 690 -19.75 8.30 -4.84
CA GLU A 690 -21.10 8.10 -4.32
C GLU A 690 -22.12 8.70 -5.30
N ILE A 691 -23.04 7.89 -5.82
CA ILE A 691 -24.22 8.37 -6.55
C ILE A 691 -25.38 8.35 -5.57
N GLN A 692 -25.88 9.52 -5.17
CA GLN A 692 -27.08 9.65 -4.36
C GLN A 692 -28.34 9.24 -5.14
N PRO A 693 -29.28 8.46 -4.55
CA PRO A 693 -30.66 8.44 -4.97
C PRO A 693 -31.50 9.39 -4.12
N SER A 694 -32.28 10.23 -4.79
CA SER A 694 -33.21 11.19 -4.22
C SER A 694 -34.46 10.54 -3.60
N THR A 695 -34.83 11.05 -2.43
CA THR A 695 -36.19 11.26 -1.86
C THR A 695 -37.21 10.11 -1.80
N SER A 696 -37.47 9.69 -0.55
CA SER A 696 -38.69 9.24 0.17
C SER A 696 -40.08 9.17 -0.55
N PRO A 697 -41.11 8.43 -0.03
CA PRO A 697 -41.68 8.69 1.30
C PRO A 697 -42.22 7.52 2.16
N SER A 698 -42.04 7.71 3.48
CA SER A 698 -42.89 7.42 4.66
C SER A 698 -43.86 6.23 4.70
N CYS A 699 -43.79 5.45 5.80
CA CYS A 699 -44.95 5.13 6.65
C CYS A 699 -44.54 4.71 8.09
N HIS A 700 -45.38 5.11 9.04
CA HIS A 700 -45.25 5.05 10.50
C HIS A 700 -45.65 3.71 11.15
N HIS A 701 -45.20 3.54 12.41
CA HIS A 701 -45.84 2.91 13.59
C HIS A 701 -45.65 1.41 13.96
N LEU A 702 -45.07 1.19 15.16
CA LEU A 702 -45.55 0.44 16.37
C LEU A 702 -44.37 -0.28 17.09
N VAL A 703 -43.89 0.22 18.24
CA VAL A 703 -44.25 -0.10 19.66
C VAL A 703 -43.83 -1.49 20.18
N HIS A 704 -42.88 -1.51 21.13
CA HIS A 704 -42.80 -2.25 22.43
C HIS A 704 -41.33 -2.36 22.86
N THR A 705 -40.81 -1.59 23.83
CA THR A 705 -40.85 -1.78 25.31
C THR A 705 -40.56 -3.21 25.81
N ALA A 706 -39.38 -3.41 26.42
CA ALA A 706 -39.21 -4.30 27.58
C ALA A 706 -37.95 -3.93 28.38
N VAL A 707 -38.20 -3.43 29.58
CA VAL A 707 -37.28 -3.23 30.70
C VAL A 707 -37.23 -4.53 31.51
N THR A 708 -36.06 -4.94 32.00
CA THR A 708 -35.98 -5.62 33.31
C THR A 708 -34.67 -5.31 34.03
N ARG A 709 -34.84 -4.76 35.24
CA ARG A 709 -33.86 -4.59 36.32
C ARG A 709 -33.56 -5.92 37.01
N SER A 710 -32.36 -6.08 37.56
CA SER A 710 -32.10 -6.67 38.90
C SER A 710 -30.67 -6.29 39.32
N HIS A 711 -30.51 -5.41 40.30
CA HIS A 711 -30.36 -5.62 41.75
C HIS A 711 -28.90 -5.59 42.24
N THR A 712 -28.65 -4.51 42.98
CA THR A 712 -27.62 -4.16 43.95
C THR A 712 -27.23 -5.25 44.94
N ALA A 713 -25.94 -5.31 45.29
CA ALA A 713 -25.47 -5.72 46.62
C ALA A 713 -24.27 -4.86 47.06
N HIS A 714 -24.39 -4.30 48.27
CA HIS A 714 -23.40 -3.52 49.00
C HIS A 714 -22.17 -4.35 49.44
N LEU A 715 -21.01 -3.70 49.59
CA LEU A 715 -20.18 -3.66 50.82
C LEU A 715 -18.93 -2.76 50.62
N ARG A 716 -18.67 -1.88 51.60
CA ARG A 716 -17.45 -1.07 51.87
C ARG A 716 -16.92 -1.53 53.26
N PRO A 717 -15.79 -1.02 53.81
CA PRO A 717 -14.49 -0.63 53.25
C PRO A 717 -13.30 -1.21 54.10
N GLY A 718 -12.05 -0.93 53.71
CA GLY A 718 -10.89 -1.13 54.59
C GLY A 718 -9.57 -0.68 53.97
N GLU A 719 -9.10 0.52 54.35
CA GLU A 719 -7.68 0.94 54.24
C GLU A 719 -6.82 0.20 55.29
N PRO A 720 -5.48 0.16 55.13
CA PRO A 720 -4.67 1.20 55.78
C PRO A 720 -3.50 1.74 54.94
N GLN A 721 -3.15 2.99 55.26
CA GLN A 721 -1.97 3.73 54.83
C GLN A 721 -0.67 3.15 55.41
N THR A 722 0.44 3.25 54.68
CA THR A 722 1.77 3.48 55.29
C THR A 722 2.70 4.27 54.37
N THR A 723 3.25 5.32 54.97
CA THR A 723 4.18 6.35 54.54
C THR A 723 5.62 5.82 54.38
N VAL A 724 6.40 6.26 53.37
CA VAL A 724 7.87 6.49 53.52
C VAL A 724 8.38 7.59 52.55
N LEU A 725 8.97 8.59 53.19
CA LEU A 725 10.01 9.59 52.88
C LEU A 725 10.65 9.81 51.48
N ASN A 726 10.85 11.11 51.26
CA ASN A 726 11.79 11.82 50.39
C ASN A 726 13.25 11.33 50.44
N ALA A 727 13.93 11.46 49.29
CA ALA A 727 15.34 11.86 49.24
C ALA A 727 15.61 12.67 47.96
N THR A 728 15.95 13.94 48.19
CA THR A 728 16.47 14.90 47.22
C THR A 728 17.95 14.61 46.94
N LEU A 729 18.40 14.66 45.69
CA LEU A 729 19.81 14.90 45.40
C LEU A 729 19.96 15.75 44.14
N ALA A 730 20.48 16.95 44.36
CA ALA A 730 20.82 17.93 43.35
C ALA A 730 22.16 17.59 42.70
N LEU A 731 22.28 17.80 41.39
CA LEU A 731 23.57 18.08 40.75
C LEU A 731 23.38 19.20 39.72
N ARG A 732 23.92 20.37 40.09
CA ARG A 732 24.33 21.43 39.16
C ARG A 732 25.58 20.97 38.43
N THR A 733 25.67 21.21 37.13
CA THR A 733 26.90 21.72 36.50
C THR A 733 26.56 22.52 35.25
N SER A 734 26.99 23.78 35.27
CA SER A 734 27.07 24.70 34.14
C SER A 734 28.23 24.36 33.21
N SER A 735 28.10 24.64 31.91
CA SER A 735 29.20 25.21 31.12
C SER A 735 28.68 25.87 29.85
N GLN A 736 28.67 27.21 29.87
CA GLN A 736 28.78 28.05 28.67
C GLN A 736 30.20 27.94 28.12
N ILE A 737 30.39 27.77 26.81
CA ILE A 737 31.53 28.34 26.08
C ILE A 737 31.04 28.81 24.70
N SER A 738 31.12 30.13 24.49
CA SER A 738 31.06 30.82 23.21
C SER A 738 32.35 30.62 22.41
N ARG A 739 32.28 30.49 21.08
CA ARG A 739 33.34 31.00 20.19
C ARG A 739 32.77 31.54 18.88
N SER A 740 33.14 32.78 18.61
CA SER A 740 32.88 33.59 17.44
C SER A 740 34.15 33.75 16.60
N LEU A 741 33.95 33.88 15.26
CA LEU A 741 34.78 34.55 14.23
C LEU A 741 36.09 33.86 13.74
N PRO A 742 36.64 34.21 12.56
CA PRO A 742 36.06 34.79 11.32
C PRO A 742 36.55 34.13 10.00
N MET A 743 35.97 34.61 8.89
CA MET A 743 36.33 34.44 7.47
C MET A 743 37.82 34.65 7.14
N LEU A 744 38.30 33.97 6.09
CA LEU A 744 39.23 34.52 5.09
C LEU A 744 39.14 33.73 3.77
N MET A 745 38.79 34.45 2.69
CA MET A 745 38.93 34.04 1.29
C MET A 745 40.41 34.08 0.86
N PRO A 746 40.75 33.47 -0.30
CA PRO A 746 41.13 34.36 -1.40
C PRO A 746 40.56 33.97 -2.77
N ALA A 747 40.40 35.03 -3.56
CA ALA A 747 39.94 35.07 -4.94
C ALA A 747 40.91 34.42 -5.93
N CYS A 748 40.36 33.91 -7.04
CA CYS A 748 41.05 33.80 -8.31
C CYS A 748 40.12 34.27 -9.44
N THR A 749 40.47 35.43 -10.00
CA THR A 749 39.95 36.02 -11.22
C THR A 749 40.49 35.30 -12.45
N LEU A 750 39.64 34.95 -13.42
CA LEU A 750 40.04 34.79 -14.81
C LEU A 750 38.94 35.31 -15.73
N SER A 751 39.28 36.37 -16.46
CA SER A 751 38.50 37.01 -17.52
C SER A 751 38.63 36.24 -18.83
N ALA A 752 37.53 36.14 -19.59
CA ALA A 752 37.60 36.03 -21.05
C ALA A 752 36.32 36.62 -21.67
N SER A 753 36.49 37.68 -22.45
CA SER A 753 35.48 38.26 -23.33
C SER A 753 35.58 37.66 -24.74
N ALA A 754 34.46 37.52 -25.44
CA ALA A 754 34.24 37.94 -26.84
C ALA A 754 32.91 37.34 -27.36
N ALA A 755 31.96 38.21 -27.74
CA ALA A 755 31.46 38.44 -29.12
C ALA A 755 30.56 37.29 -29.65
N ALA A 756 29.24 37.44 -29.59
CA ALA A 756 28.37 38.13 -30.57
C ALA A 756 28.25 37.37 -31.89
N ASP A 757 27.04 36.88 -32.21
CA ASP A 757 26.46 37.08 -33.54
C ASP A 757 24.95 36.84 -33.59
N HIS A 758 24.30 37.73 -34.35
CA HIS A 758 22.89 37.78 -34.71
C HIS A 758 22.44 36.57 -35.54
N CYS A 759 21.18 36.15 -35.38
CA CYS A 759 20.38 35.75 -36.54
C CYS A 759 18.88 35.92 -36.29
N THR A 760 18.23 36.43 -37.32
CA THR A 760 16.91 37.05 -37.38
C THR A 760 15.78 36.06 -37.62
N SER A 761 14.58 36.49 -37.23
CA SER A 761 13.27 35.86 -37.39
C SER A 761 12.89 35.53 -38.83
N GLN A 762 12.18 34.42 -39.03
CA GLN A 762 11.15 34.32 -40.07
C GLN A 762 9.91 33.58 -39.56
N ALA A 763 8.77 34.26 -39.70
CA ALA A 763 7.42 33.80 -39.40
C ALA A 763 6.87 32.93 -40.55
N TYR A 764 6.06 31.91 -40.21
CA TYR A 764 5.21 31.21 -41.17
C TYR A 764 3.74 31.29 -40.77
N HIS A 765 2.94 31.73 -41.73
CA HIS A 765 1.48 31.84 -41.71
C HIS A 765 0.79 30.47 -41.62
N VAL A 766 -0.31 30.43 -40.86
CA VAL A 766 -1.31 29.36 -40.78
C VAL A 766 -2.50 29.68 -41.68
N PRO A 767 -3.13 28.70 -42.37
CA PRO A 767 -4.51 28.81 -42.84
C PRO A 767 -5.49 27.92 -42.04
N PRO A 768 -6.81 28.23 -42.03
CA PRO A 768 -7.73 27.80 -40.98
C PRO A 768 -8.58 26.55 -41.29
N ALA A 769 -9.19 26.09 -40.19
CA ALA A 769 -10.14 25.02 -39.93
C ALA A 769 -11.18 24.62 -41.00
N GLY A 770 -11.54 23.33 -40.98
CA GLY A 770 -12.69 22.76 -41.69
C GLY A 770 -13.38 21.61 -40.92
N CYS A 771 -14.59 21.93 -40.45
CA CYS A 771 -15.83 21.15 -40.24
C CYS A 771 -15.85 19.65 -39.84
N LEU A 772 -16.67 19.39 -38.80
CA LEU A 772 -17.27 18.12 -38.36
C LEU A 772 -18.17 17.47 -39.42
N PRO A 773 -18.43 16.15 -39.29
CA PRO A 773 -19.83 15.71 -39.34
C PRO A 773 -20.25 14.70 -38.26
N SER A 774 -21.55 14.78 -37.96
CA SER A 774 -22.40 14.02 -37.02
C SER A 774 -22.71 12.57 -37.45
N PRO A 775 -23.34 11.74 -36.58
CA PRO A 775 -23.33 10.29 -36.70
C PRO A 775 -24.61 9.67 -37.29
N GLY A 776 -24.49 8.46 -37.82
CA GLY A 776 -25.60 7.53 -38.06
C GLY A 776 -25.13 6.22 -38.70
N PRO A 777 -26.00 5.19 -38.84
CA PRO A 777 -26.92 4.62 -37.87
C PRO A 777 -26.57 3.13 -37.56
N ARG A 778 -27.23 2.58 -36.52
CA ARG A 778 -27.10 1.18 -36.07
C ARG A 778 -27.79 0.21 -37.03
N PHE A 779 -27.10 -0.87 -37.42
CA PHE A 779 -27.68 -2.03 -38.08
C PHE A 779 -27.62 -3.26 -37.17
N TYR A 780 -28.75 -3.95 -37.04
CA TYR A 780 -28.86 -5.30 -36.48
C TYR A 780 -28.74 -6.31 -37.61
N ILE A 781 -27.86 -7.31 -37.45
CA ILE A 781 -27.81 -8.48 -38.33
C ILE A 781 -27.82 -9.75 -37.48
N THR A 782 -28.86 -10.55 -37.68
CA THR A 782 -29.02 -11.93 -37.22
C THR A 782 -28.32 -12.85 -38.23
N LEU A 783 -27.43 -13.74 -37.79
CA LEU A 783 -26.83 -14.74 -38.68
C LEU A 783 -26.83 -16.15 -38.07
N ALA A 784 -27.32 -17.08 -38.88
CA ALA A 784 -27.53 -18.49 -38.59
C ALA A 784 -26.23 -19.31 -38.64
N VAL A 785 -26.13 -20.28 -37.75
CA VAL A 785 -24.98 -21.20 -37.62
C VAL A 785 -25.12 -22.34 -38.62
N LYS A 786 -24.07 -22.59 -39.41
CA LYS A 786 -23.93 -23.78 -40.26
C LYS A 786 -22.61 -24.49 -39.91
N THR A 787 -22.71 -25.71 -39.41
CA THR A 787 -21.61 -26.57 -38.98
C THR A 787 -21.04 -27.40 -40.14
N PHE A 788 -19.71 -27.52 -40.23
CA PHE A 788 -19.02 -28.61 -40.96
C PHE A 788 -17.74 -29.07 -40.22
N PRO A 789 -17.27 -30.31 -40.45
CA PRO A 789 -16.56 -31.10 -39.44
C PRO A 789 -15.03 -31.04 -39.54
N ARG A 790 -14.43 -31.39 -38.39
CA ARG A 790 -13.00 -31.50 -38.08
C ARG A 790 -12.29 -32.61 -38.86
N SER A 791 -11.10 -32.31 -39.38
CA SER A 791 -10.08 -33.30 -39.76
C SER A 791 -9.00 -33.42 -38.68
N ARG A 792 -8.56 -34.65 -38.43
CA ARG A 792 -7.55 -35.05 -37.42
C ARG A 792 -6.13 -34.73 -37.88
N PRO A 793 -5.17 -34.43 -36.98
CA PRO A 793 -3.75 -34.44 -37.31
C PRO A 793 -3.12 -35.80 -37.00
N THR A 794 -2.27 -36.27 -37.91
CA THR A 794 -1.34 -37.41 -37.73
C THR A 794 0.01 -36.93 -37.15
N PRO A 795 0.80 -37.86 -36.56
CA PRO A 795 1.81 -37.49 -35.55
C PRO A 795 3.23 -37.30 -36.09
N PHE A 796 4.00 -36.64 -35.21
CA PHE A 796 5.43 -36.36 -35.20
C PHE A 796 6.34 -37.51 -35.66
N ILE A 797 7.36 -37.17 -36.47
CA ILE A 797 8.56 -37.96 -36.70
C ILE A 797 9.76 -37.25 -36.03
N GLN A 798 10.47 -37.99 -35.18
CA GLN A 798 11.73 -37.62 -34.54
C GLN A 798 12.86 -37.44 -35.58
N ARG A 799 13.79 -36.51 -35.33
CA ARG A 799 15.13 -36.52 -35.93
C ARG A 799 16.22 -36.45 -34.86
N PRO A 800 17.36 -37.14 -35.07
CA PRO A 800 18.43 -37.25 -34.09
C PRO A 800 19.49 -36.16 -34.24
N SER A 801 20.26 -36.04 -33.16
CA SER A 801 21.44 -35.20 -32.94
C SER A 801 22.58 -35.44 -33.93
N ALA A 802 23.20 -34.36 -34.43
CA ALA A 802 24.61 -34.36 -34.83
C ALA A 802 25.19 -32.94 -34.78
N SER A 803 26.36 -32.82 -34.15
CA SER A 803 27.20 -31.63 -34.08
C SER A 803 27.91 -31.34 -35.39
N ALA A 804 28.08 -30.06 -35.75
CA ALA A 804 29.36 -29.53 -36.25
C ALA A 804 29.27 -28.03 -36.60
N ALA A 805 30.32 -27.31 -36.20
CA ALA A 805 30.96 -26.17 -36.84
C ALA A 805 30.15 -24.89 -37.15
N ALA A 806 30.51 -23.83 -36.43
CA ALA A 806 30.12 -22.46 -36.65
C ALA A 806 30.72 -21.88 -37.94
N ALA A 807 29.87 -21.20 -38.72
CA ALA A 807 30.26 -20.18 -39.70
C ALA A 807 29.23 -19.03 -39.61
N PRO A 808 29.65 -17.75 -39.70
CA PRO A 808 28.75 -16.62 -39.51
C PRO A 808 27.93 -16.38 -40.77
N ILE A 809 26.60 -16.49 -40.66
CA ILE A 809 25.66 -16.11 -41.71
C ILE A 809 25.22 -14.66 -41.44
N ALA A 810 25.56 -13.79 -42.39
CA ALA A 810 25.03 -12.42 -42.46
C ALA A 810 23.52 -12.45 -42.73
N LEU A 811 22.74 -11.73 -41.93
CA LEU A 811 21.31 -11.52 -42.14
C LEU A 811 21.09 -10.26 -43.00
N PRO A 812 20.17 -10.28 -43.98
CA PRO A 812 19.82 -9.10 -44.75
C PRO A 812 18.89 -8.18 -43.95
N VAL A 813 19.27 -6.90 -43.91
CA VAL A 813 18.45 -5.79 -43.44
C VAL A 813 17.37 -5.51 -44.49
N GLY A 814 16.10 -5.68 -44.12
CA GLY A 814 14.93 -5.21 -44.87
C GLY A 814 14.21 -4.10 -44.09
N PRO A 815 13.56 -3.15 -44.77
CA PRO A 815 13.18 -1.86 -44.20
C PRO A 815 11.94 -1.94 -43.30
N TRP A 816 11.91 -1.04 -42.33
CA TRP A 816 10.89 -0.88 -41.29
C TRP A 816 9.59 -0.28 -41.80
#